data_AF-A0A3N5W4M8-F1
#
_entry.id   AF-A0A3N5W4M8-F1
#
_cell.length_a   1.000
_cell.length_b   1.000
_cell.length_c   1.000
_cell.angle_alpha   90.00
_cell.angle_beta   90.00
_cell.angle_gamma   90.00
#
_symmetry.space_group_name_H-M   'P 1'
#
loop_
_entity.id
_entity.type
_entity.pdbx_description
1 polymer ?
#
loop_
_entity_poly.entity_id
_entity_poly.type
_entity_poly.pdbx_seq_one_letter_code
_entity_poly.pdbx_strand_id
1 'polypeptide(L)'
;MKSQIMKSFFGIFLGILLLVGGGNAFAQEEALFTSVAPDALVVLDLSGSMRWTPNGERMYVASTTSCDSTTAPFYNNSGTGHTKACDIDAYGTIPKYAADGSCTEPFFRQSGTGHTVDCSRLAIAKRALFDVLDDNNSNTVTSADETSLGIRIGYMRYYDCSSDDTGGDYNGGCNRLRWGISSKYSRIFCNGSTSCSPTSSSDPSVNYESASGGTPLASAMNEARLYLDAHKAADSARDCRQKFAIVVTDGSDTYACGGSGSEDQTDQYKRRMATVARAKALADAGYRTFVVGFGNPMPHWSRNTLNWAAYFGGTDNPLVINSGDTSAHTPPSNFCATLTTNHHNIDGDGDHYFATANDPGELPLSGYAFLASNAAELTGALRQAIDMIRESTYSFSLSSVSSQRTQDENFLYEASFQPRNRDPFWFGHLRKYAINGDGTIGNELWDAGTVLQGASAGSRSIKTLIGGSLTDFTTSNVTKEILGVATDTERDKIIEFFRGSNPPNPDFWKLGDIFRSNPVTIGTPSAYFTDVRDANDAFGTFRTAHQRPSTSGNRVIVAGANDGQIHGFRTSDGAEVWSFIPPNFLSKLKNVAHDVHPTGLSHQYFVDGPISASDVWLGVGNGLSKSSSDWKTVLIFGEGRGGGSVLWSSAPNCDSGFNATYDLAFPYFCGYYALDMTNPTSFGPSTFKWHLNLSVVNAPYLGEPWSKM
;
A
#
# COMPACT_ATOMS: atom_id res chain seq x y z
N MET A 1 23.35 -0.11 65.95
CA MET A 1 24.02 0.67 64.87
C MET A 1 24.31 -0.09 63.57
N LYS A 2 23.90 -1.36 63.39
CA LYS A 2 24.13 -2.12 62.13
C LYS A 2 22.89 -2.35 61.24
N SER A 3 21.69 -1.99 61.69
CA SER A 3 20.44 -2.24 60.94
C SER A 3 19.93 -1.04 60.12
N GLN A 4 20.42 0.18 60.34
CA GLN A 4 19.98 1.38 59.61
C GLN A 4 20.85 1.71 58.39
N ILE A 5 22.09 1.20 58.31
CA ILE A 5 22.99 1.46 57.18
C ILE A 5 22.69 0.53 55.98
N MET A 6 22.14 -0.67 56.20
CA MET A 6 21.72 -1.57 55.11
C MET A 6 20.43 -1.13 54.39
N LYS A 7 19.55 -0.36 55.03
CA LYS A 7 18.31 0.13 54.38
C LYS A 7 18.55 1.32 53.46
N SER A 8 19.54 2.18 53.75
CA SER A 8 19.91 3.30 52.87
C SER A 8 20.73 2.86 51.66
N PHE A 9 21.54 1.79 51.76
CA PHE A 9 22.27 1.26 50.61
C PHE A 9 21.39 0.48 49.61
N PHE A 10 20.33 -0.18 50.09
CA PHE A 10 19.39 -0.89 49.22
C PHE A 10 18.41 0.07 48.49
N GLY A 11 18.07 1.21 49.10
CA GLY A 11 17.27 2.26 48.45
C GLY A 11 18.01 3.03 47.35
N ILE A 12 19.34 3.18 47.49
CA ILE A 12 20.16 3.89 46.49
C ILE A 12 20.50 2.98 45.29
N PHE A 13 20.66 1.67 45.49
CA PHE A 13 20.91 0.74 44.37
C PHE A 13 19.66 0.47 43.52
N LEU A 14 18.46 0.53 44.11
CA LEU A 14 17.20 0.40 43.38
C LEU A 14 16.82 1.69 42.62
N GLY A 15 17.24 2.85 43.13
CA GLY A 15 17.06 4.14 42.43
C GLY A 15 18.01 4.33 41.24
N ILE A 16 19.21 3.75 41.26
CA ILE A 16 20.18 3.87 40.15
C ILE A 16 19.91 2.85 39.03
N LEU A 17 19.28 1.71 39.32
CA LEU A 17 18.91 0.72 38.28
C LEU A 17 17.72 1.17 37.42
N LEU A 18 16.94 2.15 37.88
CA LEU A 18 15.83 2.76 37.12
C LEU A 18 16.24 3.99 36.29
N LEU A 19 17.50 4.44 36.38
CA LEU A 19 17.98 5.67 35.72
C LEU A 19 19.06 5.45 34.63
N VAL A 20 19.44 4.19 34.33
CA VAL A 20 20.45 3.88 33.29
C VAL A 20 19.98 2.80 32.29
N GLY A 21 18.68 2.49 32.27
CA GLY A 21 18.07 1.48 31.39
C GLY A 21 17.40 2.01 30.12
N GLY A 22 17.67 3.25 29.69
CA GLY A 22 17.11 3.85 28.47
C GLY A 22 17.70 3.28 27.16
N GLY A 23 18.01 1.99 27.13
CA GLY A 23 18.24 1.28 25.88
C GLY A 23 16.88 1.03 25.24
N ASN A 24 16.60 1.72 24.13
CA ASN A 24 15.48 1.39 23.26
C ASN A 24 15.67 -0.04 22.75
N ALA A 25 15.18 -1.02 23.50
CA ALA A 25 14.85 -2.31 22.96
C ALA A 25 13.63 -2.11 22.08
N PHE A 26 13.83 -2.11 20.76
CA PHE A 26 12.75 -2.33 19.81
C PHE A 26 12.21 -3.75 20.05
N ALA A 27 11.25 -3.87 20.95
CA ALA A 27 10.35 -5.01 20.93
C ALA A 27 9.50 -4.86 19.66
N GLN A 28 9.47 -5.88 18.81
CA GLN A 28 8.45 -6.00 17.76
C GLN A 28 7.06 -5.80 18.41
N GLU A 29 6.26 -4.92 17.82
CA GLU A 29 4.98 -4.42 18.36
C GLU A 29 3.82 -5.44 18.35
N GLU A 30 4.09 -6.75 18.35
CA GLU A 30 3.06 -7.80 18.49
C GLU A 30 2.43 -7.84 19.91
N ALA A 31 2.96 -7.08 20.87
CA ALA A 31 2.59 -7.19 22.29
C ALA A 31 1.53 -6.19 22.78
N LEU A 32 1.26 -5.09 22.06
CA LEU A 32 0.24 -4.10 22.46
C LEU A 32 -1.08 -4.24 21.70
N PHE A 33 -1.03 -4.91 20.55
CA PHE A 33 -2.16 -5.24 19.71
C PHE A 33 -2.27 -6.75 19.66
N THR A 34 -3.48 -7.31 19.64
CA THR A 34 -3.61 -8.66 19.06
C THR A 34 -3.46 -8.53 17.54
N SER A 35 -2.24 -8.22 17.05
CA SER A 35 -1.96 -8.18 15.61
C SER A 35 -1.85 -9.61 15.14
N VAL A 36 -2.98 -10.16 14.74
CA VAL A 36 -3.02 -11.51 14.23
C VAL A 36 -2.66 -11.45 12.75
N ALA A 37 -1.49 -12.00 12.37
CA ALA A 37 -1.02 -12.02 10.98
C ALA A 37 -2.13 -12.49 10.02
N PRO A 38 -2.38 -11.78 8.90
CA PRO A 38 -3.48 -12.05 8.00
C PRO A 38 -3.18 -13.29 7.15
N ASP A 39 -4.21 -13.80 6.50
CA ASP A 39 -4.10 -14.97 5.63
C ASP A 39 -4.27 -14.59 4.15
N ALA A 40 -3.37 -15.03 3.28
CA ALA A 40 -3.52 -14.88 1.84
C ALA A 40 -3.45 -16.24 1.15
N LEU A 41 -4.45 -16.57 0.32
CA LEU A 41 -4.39 -17.72 -0.58
C LEU A 41 -4.07 -17.23 -1.99
N VAL A 42 -2.90 -17.61 -2.51
CA VAL A 42 -2.55 -17.38 -3.91
C VAL A 42 -3.15 -18.50 -4.75
N VAL A 43 -3.94 -18.14 -5.77
CA VAL A 43 -4.48 -19.03 -6.79
C VAL A 43 -3.77 -18.72 -8.10
N LEU A 44 -2.88 -19.61 -8.52
CA LEU A 44 -2.07 -19.43 -9.73
C LEU A 44 -2.67 -20.16 -10.93
N ASP A 45 -2.81 -19.42 -12.01
CA ASP A 45 -3.12 -19.92 -13.34
C ASP A 45 -1.96 -20.73 -13.91
N LEU A 46 -2.24 -21.99 -14.24
CA LEU A 46 -1.33 -22.87 -14.97
C LEU A 46 -2.03 -23.49 -16.19
N SER A 47 -2.98 -22.77 -16.77
CA SER A 47 -3.59 -23.12 -18.06
C SER A 47 -2.56 -23.01 -19.20
N GLY A 48 -2.87 -23.61 -20.35
CA GLY A 48 -1.98 -23.64 -21.51
C GLY A 48 -1.58 -22.25 -22.02
N SER A 49 -2.46 -21.24 -21.91
CA SER A 49 -2.20 -19.85 -22.31
C SER A 49 -1.01 -19.23 -21.58
N MET A 50 -0.73 -19.69 -20.35
CA MET A 50 0.42 -19.23 -19.56
C MET A 50 1.79 -19.64 -20.16
N ARG A 51 1.81 -20.49 -21.20
CA ARG A 51 3.03 -20.84 -21.94
C ARG A 51 3.47 -19.77 -22.92
N TRP A 52 2.55 -18.90 -23.36
CA TRP A 52 2.88 -17.79 -24.26
C TRP A 52 3.65 -16.69 -23.55
N THR A 53 4.28 -15.81 -24.33
CA THR A 53 4.75 -14.52 -23.81
C THR A 53 3.54 -13.64 -23.45
N PRO A 54 3.72 -12.49 -22.78
CA PRO A 54 2.60 -11.59 -22.51
C PRO A 54 1.74 -11.28 -23.74
N ASN A 55 2.32 -11.28 -24.95
CA ASN A 55 1.62 -11.00 -26.22
C ASN A 55 0.74 -12.12 -26.77
N GLY A 56 0.71 -13.28 -26.12
CA GLY A 56 -0.24 -14.34 -26.44
C GLY A 56 0.13 -15.09 -27.70
N GLU A 57 -0.91 -15.57 -28.40
CA GLU A 57 -0.78 -16.52 -29.51
C GLU A 57 -0.16 -15.91 -30.77
N ARG A 58 -0.46 -14.66 -31.09
CA ARG A 58 -0.12 -14.09 -32.40
C ARG A 58 1.21 -13.35 -32.37
N MET A 59 2.15 -13.82 -33.18
CA MET A 59 3.48 -13.20 -33.33
C MET A 59 3.82 -12.97 -34.82
N TYR A 60 4.88 -12.22 -35.08
CA TYR A 60 5.29 -11.83 -36.43
C TYR A 60 6.72 -12.23 -36.73
N VAL A 61 6.96 -12.66 -37.96
CA VAL A 61 8.28 -13.03 -38.50
C VAL A 61 8.50 -12.36 -39.86
N ALA A 62 9.72 -12.42 -40.37
CA ALA A 62 10.03 -11.98 -41.73
C ALA A 62 9.17 -12.71 -42.77
N SER A 63 8.81 -12.03 -43.86
CA SER A 63 7.87 -12.55 -44.87
C SER A 63 8.34 -13.87 -45.52
N THR A 64 9.65 -14.09 -45.58
CA THR A 64 10.28 -15.31 -46.12
C THR A 64 10.49 -16.41 -45.08
N THR A 65 10.26 -16.13 -43.79
CA THR A 65 10.51 -17.04 -42.68
C THR A 65 9.32 -17.98 -42.45
N SER A 66 9.61 -19.25 -42.14
CA SER A 66 8.58 -20.21 -41.72
C SER A 66 8.10 -19.89 -40.30
N CYS A 67 6.80 -20.01 -40.04
CA CYS A 67 6.28 -19.87 -38.68
C CYS A 67 6.91 -20.90 -37.75
N ASP A 68 7.29 -22.08 -38.22
CA ASP A 68 7.92 -23.13 -37.39
C ASP A 68 9.45 -22.98 -37.24
N SER A 69 10.02 -21.83 -37.62
CA SER A 69 11.48 -21.62 -37.50
C SER A 69 11.94 -21.74 -36.04
N THR A 70 13.02 -22.49 -35.83
CA THR A 70 13.67 -22.66 -34.52
C THR A 70 14.76 -21.63 -34.25
N THR A 71 15.23 -20.94 -35.29
CA THR A 71 16.37 -20.00 -35.22
C THR A 71 15.99 -18.56 -35.52
N ALA A 72 14.85 -18.32 -36.17
CA ALA A 72 14.44 -16.97 -36.51
C ALA A 72 13.87 -16.21 -35.28
N PRO A 73 14.03 -14.88 -35.25
CA PRO A 73 13.37 -14.03 -34.25
C PRO A 73 11.86 -13.91 -34.53
N PHE A 74 11.10 -13.84 -33.43
CA PHE A 74 9.66 -13.56 -33.41
C PHE A 74 9.40 -12.24 -32.70
N TYR A 75 8.46 -11.47 -33.23
CA TYR A 75 8.11 -10.13 -32.76
C TYR A 75 6.64 -10.08 -32.35
N ASN A 76 6.29 -9.20 -31.44
CA ASN A 76 4.93 -9.07 -30.93
C ASN A 76 4.01 -8.37 -31.93
N ASN A 77 4.56 -7.44 -32.71
CA ASN A 77 3.80 -6.61 -33.64
C ASN A 77 4.34 -6.72 -35.06
N SER A 78 3.48 -6.47 -36.05
CA SER A 78 3.92 -6.33 -37.44
C SER A 78 4.78 -5.08 -37.60
N GLY A 79 5.92 -5.20 -38.27
CA GLY A 79 6.82 -4.07 -38.49
C GLY A 79 7.74 -4.24 -39.68
N THR A 80 8.66 -3.29 -39.84
CA THR A 80 9.63 -3.28 -40.93
C THR A 80 10.49 -4.55 -40.88
N GLY A 81 10.36 -5.39 -41.91
CA GLY A 81 11.10 -6.65 -42.03
C GLY A 81 10.45 -7.86 -41.34
N HIS A 82 9.28 -7.71 -40.71
CA HIS A 82 8.57 -8.80 -40.03
C HIS A 82 7.04 -8.59 -40.08
N THR A 83 6.44 -8.83 -41.25
CA THR A 83 5.00 -8.61 -41.51
C THR A 83 4.18 -9.89 -41.58
N LYS A 84 4.81 -11.07 -41.59
CA LYS A 84 4.10 -12.35 -41.67
C LYS A 84 3.67 -12.76 -40.28
N ALA A 85 2.37 -12.81 -40.07
CA ALA A 85 1.80 -13.25 -38.81
C ALA A 85 1.79 -14.79 -38.70
N CYS A 86 2.02 -15.27 -37.48
CA CYS A 86 2.08 -16.67 -37.10
C CYS A 86 1.25 -16.88 -35.83
N ASP A 87 0.30 -17.81 -35.89
CA ASP A 87 -0.47 -18.24 -34.73
C ASP A 87 0.28 -19.38 -34.04
N ILE A 88 0.69 -19.14 -32.80
CA ILE A 88 1.58 -20.03 -32.06
C ILE A 88 0.75 -20.96 -31.18
N ASP A 89 0.68 -22.24 -31.53
CA ASP A 89 0.05 -23.25 -30.67
C ASP A 89 0.72 -23.29 -29.28
N ALA A 90 -0.05 -23.01 -28.23
CA ALA A 90 0.37 -23.06 -26.82
C ALA A 90 1.00 -24.40 -26.42
N TYR A 91 0.59 -25.50 -27.05
CA TYR A 91 1.08 -26.84 -26.74
C TYR A 91 2.34 -27.23 -27.52
N GLY A 92 2.67 -26.47 -28.56
CA GLY A 92 3.90 -26.59 -29.34
C GLY A 92 5.14 -25.93 -28.69
N THR A 93 6.21 -25.80 -29.47
CA THR A 93 7.45 -25.14 -29.03
C THR A 93 7.27 -23.62 -29.06
N ILE A 94 7.21 -22.91 -27.94
CA ILE A 94 6.85 -21.47 -27.96
C ILE A 94 8.08 -20.55 -28.19
N PRO A 95 8.00 -19.51 -29.03
CA PRO A 95 9.00 -18.43 -29.07
C PRO A 95 8.88 -17.58 -27.81
N LYS A 96 9.73 -17.86 -26.82
CA LYS A 96 9.64 -17.24 -25.49
C LYS A 96 10.99 -16.86 -24.88
N TYR A 97 12.10 -17.21 -25.54
CA TYR A 97 13.42 -16.89 -25.02
C TYR A 97 13.84 -15.49 -25.47
N ALA A 98 14.16 -14.62 -24.52
CA ALA A 98 14.61 -13.25 -24.74
C ALA A 98 16.03 -13.04 -24.18
N ALA A 99 16.61 -11.88 -24.48
CA ALA A 99 17.97 -11.52 -24.09
C ALA A 99 18.17 -11.42 -22.57
N ASP A 100 17.19 -10.87 -21.87
CA ASP A 100 17.27 -10.60 -20.43
C ASP A 100 15.89 -10.64 -19.74
N GLY A 101 15.90 -10.36 -18.43
CA GLY A 101 14.71 -10.35 -17.58
C GLY A 101 13.66 -9.30 -17.90
N SER A 102 13.97 -8.31 -18.76
CA SER A 102 12.98 -7.32 -19.23
C SER A 102 11.95 -7.94 -20.19
N CYS A 103 12.26 -9.11 -20.75
CA CYS A 103 11.38 -9.81 -21.69
C CYS A 103 10.97 -8.96 -22.89
N THR A 104 11.94 -8.22 -23.44
CA THR A 104 11.80 -7.43 -24.66
C THR A 104 12.03 -8.29 -25.91
N GLU A 105 11.30 -7.98 -26.98
CA GLU A 105 11.45 -8.64 -28.28
C GLU A 105 12.81 -8.32 -28.93
N PRO A 106 13.35 -9.18 -29.82
CA PRO A 106 12.75 -10.41 -30.36
C PRO A 106 12.79 -11.62 -29.42
N PHE A 107 11.88 -12.56 -29.65
CA PHE A 107 11.81 -13.85 -28.96
C PHE A 107 12.26 -15.01 -29.85
N PHE A 108 12.78 -16.06 -29.23
CA PHE A 108 13.28 -17.26 -29.90
C PHE A 108 12.64 -18.52 -29.31
N ARG A 109 12.47 -19.56 -30.15
CA ARG A 109 11.92 -20.86 -29.73
C ARG A 109 12.90 -21.68 -28.89
N GLN A 110 14.20 -21.38 -28.96
CA GLN A 110 15.24 -22.09 -28.25
C GLN A 110 16.10 -21.10 -27.45
N SER A 111 16.55 -21.53 -26.27
CA SER A 111 17.58 -20.83 -25.51
C SER A 111 18.92 -20.92 -26.25
N GLY A 112 19.65 -19.80 -26.32
CA GLY A 112 20.90 -19.72 -27.07
C GLY A 112 21.72 -18.48 -26.72
N THR A 113 22.81 -18.28 -27.47
CA THR A 113 23.72 -17.16 -27.24
C THR A 113 23.01 -15.82 -27.39
N GLY A 114 22.90 -15.06 -26.31
CA GLY A 114 22.23 -13.76 -26.28
C GLY A 114 20.71 -13.81 -26.11
N HIS A 115 20.12 -14.98 -25.86
CA HIS A 115 18.69 -15.14 -25.55
C HIS A 115 18.41 -16.38 -24.68
N THR A 116 18.70 -16.28 -23.39
CA THR A 116 18.62 -17.43 -22.45
C THR A 116 17.43 -17.36 -21.49
N VAL A 117 16.74 -16.23 -21.41
CA VAL A 117 15.70 -15.97 -20.40
C VAL A 117 14.33 -16.42 -20.90
N ASP A 118 13.68 -17.30 -20.15
CA ASP A 118 12.29 -17.71 -20.42
C ASP A 118 11.32 -16.58 -20.01
N CYS A 119 10.62 -16.05 -21.01
CA CYS A 119 9.65 -14.96 -20.90
C CYS A 119 8.21 -15.41 -21.17
N SER A 120 7.92 -16.70 -20.97
CA SER A 120 6.52 -17.14 -20.83
C SER A 120 5.84 -16.46 -19.63
N ARG A 121 4.52 -16.32 -19.69
CA ARG A 121 3.73 -15.71 -18.62
C ARG A 121 3.96 -16.43 -17.29
N LEU A 122 3.99 -17.77 -17.33
CA LEU A 122 4.32 -18.58 -16.15
C LEU A 122 5.71 -18.28 -15.59
N ALA A 123 6.74 -18.20 -16.43
CA ALA A 123 8.10 -17.93 -15.97
C ALA A 123 8.21 -16.54 -15.31
N ILE A 124 7.51 -15.54 -15.85
CA ILE A 124 7.42 -14.21 -15.27
C ILE A 124 6.66 -14.23 -13.94
N ALA A 125 5.51 -14.91 -13.86
CA ALA A 125 4.74 -15.06 -12.63
C ALA A 125 5.54 -15.76 -11.51
N LYS A 126 6.33 -16.78 -11.84
CA LYS A 126 7.24 -17.43 -10.88
C LYS A 126 8.27 -16.46 -10.32
N ARG A 127 8.91 -15.64 -11.17
CA ARG A 127 9.87 -14.62 -10.71
C ARG A 127 9.20 -13.59 -9.81
N ALA A 128 8.03 -13.08 -10.21
CA ALA A 128 7.29 -12.11 -9.43
C ALA A 128 6.84 -12.66 -8.05
N LEU A 129 6.40 -13.92 -8.00
CA LEU A 129 6.09 -14.60 -6.74
C LEU A 129 7.33 -14.85 -5.88
N PHE A 130 8.49 -15.15 -6.48
CA PHE A 130 9.74 -15.23 -5.72
C PHE A 130 10.07 -13.89 -5.06
N ASP A 131 10.05 -12.81 -5.84
CA ASP A 131 10.33 -11.44 -5.37
C ASP A 131 9.43 -11.02 -4.20
N VAL A 132 8.17 -11.42 -4.22
CA VAL A 132 7.21 -11.16 -3.12
C VAL A 132 7.55 -11.98 -1.88
N LEU A 133 7.95 -13.24 -2.06
CA LEU A 133 8.29 -14.14 -0.96
C LEU A 133 9.70 -13.88 -0.38
N ASP A 134 10.59 -13.25 -1.15
CA ASP A 134 11.92 -12.75 -0.75
C ASP A 134 11.81 -11.27 -0.36
N ASP A 135 11.00 -10.98 0.65
CA ASP A 135 10.61 -9.62 1.06
C ASP A 135 11.82 -8.70 1.33
N ASN A 136 12.92 -9.26 1.85
CA ASN A 136 14.16 -8.50 2.13
C ASN A 136 15.11 -8.39 0.91
N ASN A 137 14.73 -8.89 -0.26
CA ASN A 137 15.50 -8.91 -1.51
C ASN A 137 16.91 -9.51 -1.37
N SER A 138 17.07 -10.56 -0.56
CA SER A 138 18.36 -11.24 -0.35
C SER A 138 18.71 -12.25 -1.44
N ASN A 139 17.81 -12.46 -2.41
CA ASN A 139 17.81 -13.57 -3.37
C ASN A 139 17.71 -14.95 -2.71
N THR A 140 17.21 -15.02 -1.47
CA THR A 140 17.02 -16.28 -0.75
C THR A 140 15.81 -16.18 0.17
N VAL A 141 14.76 -16.93 -0.15
CA VAL A 141 13.58 -17.03 0.71
C VAL A 141 13.92 -17.84 1.95
N THR A 142 13.71 -17.27 3.14
CA THR A 142 13.97 -17.85 4.46
C THR A 142 12.86 -17.47 5.46
N SER A 143 13.02 -17.84 6.74
CA SER A 143 12.11 -17.38 7.80
C SER A 143 12.24 -15.89 8.13
N ALA A 144 13.32 -15.22 7.69
CA ALA A 144 13.45 -13.78 7.84
C ALA A 144 12.38 -13.05 7.01
N ASP A 145 12.09 -13.56 5.82
CA ASP A 145 11.08 -13.02 4.92
C ASP A 145 9.66 -13.24 5.47
N GLU A 146 9.41 -14.39 6.07
CA GLU A 146 8.13 -14.67 6.76
C GLU A 146 7.89 -13.69 7.91
N THR A 147 8.94 -13.35 8.65
CA THR A 147 8.88 -12.41 9.77
C THR A 147 8.72 -10.96 9.28
N SER A 148 9.43 -10.59 8.21
CA SER A 148 9.40 -9.26 7.62
C SER A 148 8.06 -8.97 6.93
N LEU A 149 7.56 -9.93 6.14
CA LEU A 149 6.31 -9.78 5.40
C LEU A 149 5.10 -9.84 6.34
N GLY A 150 5.16 -10.70 7.37
CA GLY A 150 4.13 -10.79 8.40
C GLY A 150 2.78 -11.33 7.91
N ILE A 151 2.76 -12.10 6.81
CA ILE A 151 1.55 -12.69 6.21
C ILE A 151 1.63 -14.21 6.18
N ARG A 152 0.54 -14.89 6.51
CA ARG A 152 0.46 -16.35 6.35
C ARG A 152 -0.05 -16.67 4.95
N ILE A 153 0.81 -17.23 4.11
CA ILE A 153 0.49 -17.50 2.70
C ILE A 153 0.15 -18.98 2.51
N GLY A 154 -0.83 -19.25 1.65
CA GLY A 154 -1.14 -20.56 1.07
C GLY A 154 -1.06 -20.51 -0.45
N TYR A 155 -0.98 -21.68 -1.08
CA TYR A 155 -0.85 -21.83 -2.53
C TYR A 155 -1.83 -22.87 -3.08
N MET A 156 -2.65 -22.41 -4.02
CA MET A 156 -3.57 -23.19 -4.83
C MET A 156 -3.29 -22.91 -6.31
N ARG A 157 -3.64 -23.87 -7.17
CA ARG A 157 -3.45 -23.75 -8.61
C ARG A 157 -4.60 -24.42 -9.36
N TYR A 158 -4.70 -24.15 -10.64
CA TYR A 158 -5.45 -24.99 -11.57
C TYR A 158 -4.55 -25.39 -12.74
N TYR A 159 -4.46 -26.69 -13.02
CA TYR A 159 -3.47 -27.26 -13.94
C TYR A 159 -4.01 -28.47 -14.68
N ASP A 160 -3.78 -28.53 -15.99
CA ASP A 160 -4.13 -29.65 -16.87
C ASP A 160 -5.63 -30.00 -16.83
N CYS A 161 -6.45 -28.95 -16.71
CA CYS A 161 -7.90 -29.06 -16.71
C CYS A 161 -8.41 -29.40 -18.11
N SER A 162 -9.08 -30.54 -18.25
CA SER A 162 -9.73 -31.00 -19.48
C SER A 162 -11.24 -30.75 -19.51
N SER A 163 -11.81 -30.25 -18.41
CA SER A 163 -13.22 -29.88 -18.26
C SER A 163 -13.38 -28.95 -17.05
N ASP A 164 -14.58 -28.43 -16.83
CA ASP A 164 -14.91 -27.64 -15.64
C ASP A 164 -14.83 -28.48 -14.36
N ASP A 165 -14.07 -28.03 -13.37
CA ASP A 165 -13.88 -28.73 -12.10
C ASP A 165 -14.98 -28.33 -11.10
N THR A 166 -16.20 -28.81 -11.37
CA THR A 166 -17.38 -28.49 -10.56
C THR A 166 -17.51 -29.34 -9.29
N GLY A 167 -16.53 -30.22 -9.03
CA GLY A 167 -16.55 -31.14 -7.89
C GLY A 167 -16.46 -30.43 -6.54
N GLY A 168 -15.87 -29.24 -6.49
CA GLY A 168 -15.76 -28.45 -5.27
C GLY A 168 -14.85 -29.07 -4.21
N ASP A 169 -13.85 -29.86 -4.62
CA ASP A 169 -12.87 -30.48 -3.73
C ASP A 169 -11.49 -29.89 -3.95
N TYR A 170 -11.14 -28.87 -3.14
CA TYR A 170 -9.83 -28.22 -3.21
C TYR A 170 -8.63 -29.15 -2.90
N ASN A 171 -8.82 -30.44 -2.55
CA ASN A 171 -7.73 -31.40 -2.34
C ASN A 171 -7.49 -32.33 -3.54
N GLY A 172 -8.43 -32.40 -4.47
CA GLY A 172 -8.44 -33.31 -5.63
C GLY A 172 -8.82 -32.57 -6.91
N GLY A 173 -8.80 -33.24 -8.06
CA GLY A 173 -9.12 -32.58 -9.33
C GLY A 173 -7.96 -31.77 -9.92
N CYS A 174 -8.29 -30.94 -10.90
CA CYS A 174 -7.33 -30.11 -11.63
C CYS A 174 -7.13 -28.76 -10.92
N ASN A 175 -8.16 -28.25 -10.23
CA ASN A 175 -8.04 -27.22 -9.21
C ASN A 175 -7.52 -27.86 -7.93
N ARG A 176 -6.43 -27.36 -7.34
CA ARG A 176 -5.86 -28.03 -6.17
C ARG A 176 -5.07 -27.12 -5.25
N LEU A 177 -5.34 -27.24 -3.96
CA LEU A 177 -4.49 -26.71 -2.90
C LEU A 177 -3.18 -27.52 -2.86
N ARG A 178 -2.06 -26.84 -3.09
CA ARG A 178 -0.72 -27.45 -2.97
C ARG A 178 -0.16 -27.27 -1.58
N TRP A 179 -0.35 -26.07 -1.01
CA TRP A 179 0.11 -25.73 0.32
C TRP A 179 -0.95 -24.94 1.07
N GLY A 180 -1.33 -25.44 2.25
CA GLY A 180 -2.22 -24.70 3.14
C GLY A 180 -1.58 -23.39 3.63
N ILE A 181 -2.43 -22.46 4.00
CA ILE A 181 -2.07 -21.20 4.64
C ILE A 181 -1.24 -21.49 5.90
N SER A 182 -0.20 -20.68 6.14
CA SER A 182 0.84 -20.87 7.17
C SER A 182 1.92 -21.89 6.78
N SER A 183 1.95 -22.34 5.53
CA SER A 183 3.11 -23.06 5.01
C SER A 183 4.29 -22.10 4.87
N LYS A 184 5.50 -22.62 5.07
CA LYS A 184 6.71 -21.82 4.90
C LYS A 184 6.85 -21.29 3.47
N TYR A 185 7.36 -20.09 3.29
CA TYR A 185 7.53 -19.49 1.97
C TYR A 185 8.48 -20.32 1.09
N SER A 186 9.55 -20.85 1.69
CA SER A 186 10.45 -21.79 1.01
C SER A 186 9.73 -23.08 0.59
N ARG A 187 8.78 -23.56 1.39
CA ARG A 187 7.99 -24.73 1.03
C ARG A 187 7.05 -24.45 -0.14
N ILE A 188 6.43 -23.27 -0.15
CA ILE A 188 5.54 -22.82 -1.23
C ILE A 188 6.32 -22.68 -2.54
N PHE A 189 7.47 -22.00 -2.51
CA PHE A 189 8.20 -21.63 -3.72
C PHE A 189 8.98 -22.78 -4.35
N CYS A 190 9.76 -23.52 -3.55
CA CYS A 190 10.62 -24.59 -4.07
C CYS A 190 10.50 -25.95 -3.35
N ASN A 191 9.52 -26.10 -2.44
CA ASN A 191 9.40 -27.25 -1.53
C ASN A 191 10.64 -27.43 -0.63
N GLY A 192 11.31 -26.32 -0.30
CA GLY A 192 12.42 -26.28 0.66
C GLY A 192 11.92 -26.29 2.10
N SER A 193 12.63 -26.96 3.01
CA SER A 193 12.28 -26.99 4.44
C SER A 193 12.78 -25.77 5.23
N THR A 194 13.83 -25.12 4.73
CA THR A 194 14.52 -24.00 5.38
C THR A 194 14.67 -22.79 4.48
N SER A 195 15.07 -22.99 3.21
CA SER A 195 15.35 -21.90 2.28
C SER A 195 15.10 -22.27 0.83
N CYS A 196 15.00 -21.27 -0.04
CA CYS A 196 14.94 -21.42 -1.50
C CYS A 196 15.73 -20.32 -2.20
N SER A 197 16.50 -20.70 -3.22
CA SER A 197 16.99 -19.76 -4.24
C SER A 197 15.97 -19.64 -5.39
N PRO A 198 16.08 -18.61 -6.27
CA PRO A 198 15.19 -18.45 -7.43
C PRO A 198 15.21 -19.66 -8.39
N THR A 199 16.31 -20.42 -8.40
CA THR A 199 16.51 -21.58 -9.27
C THR A 199 16.18 -22.92 -8.61
N SER A 200 15.92 -22.92 -7.30
CA SER A 200 15.56 -24.12 -6.55
C SER A 200 14.15 -24.57 -6.92
N SER A 201 13.93 -25.85 -7.23
CA SER A 201 12.64 -26.35 -7.67
C SER A 201 12.46 -27.83 -7.31
N SER A 202 11.34 -28.15 -6.65
CA SER A 202 10.95 -29.53 -6.31
C SER A 202 9.42 -29.63 -6.17
N ASP A 203 8.83 -30.72 -6.63
CA ASP A 203 7.38 -30.96 -6.50
C ASP A 203 7.01 -31.29 -5.04
N PRO A 204 5.90 -30.77 -4.48
CA PRO A 204 5.02 -29.74 -5.02
C PRO A 204 5.50 -28.32 -4.69
N SER A 205 5.66 -27.46 -5.70
CA SER A 205 5.99 -26.04 -5.48
C SER A 205 5.73 -25.17 -6.70
N VAL A 206 5.59 -23.85 -6.48
CA VAL A 206 5.42 -22.85 -7.54
C VAL A 206 6.52 -22.97 -8.60
N ASN A 207 7.79 -23.13 -8.21
CA ASN A 207 8.88 -23.17 -9.18
C ASN A 207 8.94 -24.49 -9.96
N TYR A 208 8.30 -25.55 -9.48
CA TYR A 208 8.18 -26.84 -10.20
C TYR A 208 7.05 -26.85 -11.24
N GLU A 209 6.11 -25.92 -11.13
CA GLU A 209 4.90 -25.95 -11.96
C GLU A 209 5.16 -25.86 -13.46
N SER A 210 4.26 -26.44 -14.24
CA SER A 210 4.18 -26.28 -15.69
C SER A 210 2.79 -25.76 -16.05
N ALA A 211 2.59 -25.35 -17.31
CA ALA A 211 1.32 -24.84 -17.80
C ALA A 211 0.69 -25.81 -18.82
N SER A 212 -0.58 -26.19 -18.64
CA SER A 212 -1.35 -27.10 -19.50
C SER A 212 -2.85 -27.01 -19.22
N GLY A 213 -3.69 -27.40 -20.18
CA GLY A 213 -5.15 -27.46 -20.04
C GLY A 213 -5.85 -26.11 -20.21
N GLY A 214 -7.16 -26.09 -20.00
CA GLY A 214 -7.96 -24.86 -20.03
C GLY A 214 -8.05 -24.15 -18.67
N THR A 215 -8.87 -23.10 -18.60
CA THR A 215 -8.89 -22.11 -17.51
C THR A 215 -10.23 -22.17 -16.76
N PRO A 216 -10.38 -23.00 -15.71
CA PRO A 216 -11.61 -23.07 -14.92
C PRO A 216 -11.63 -22.02 -13.79
N LEU A 217 -11.38 -20.76 -14.13
CA LEU A 217 -11.17 -19.65 -13.18
C LEU A 217 -12.32 -19.48 -12.16
N ALA A 218 -13.58 -19.61 -12.59
CA ALA A 218 -14.75 -19.52 -11.73
C ALA A 218 -14.83 -20.69 -10.73
N SER A 219 -14.53 -21.91 -11.18
CA SER A 219 -14.49 -23.09 -10.31
C SER A 219 -13.30 -23.03 -9.34
N ALA A 220 -12.14 -22.54 -9.79
CA ALA A 220 -10.99 -22.29 -8.92
C ALA A 220 -11.30 -21.26 -7.83
N MET A 221 -12.01 -20.17 -8.14
CA MET A 221 -12.46 -19.22 -7.12
C MET A 221 -13.50 -19.81 -6.16
N ASN A 222 -14.39 -20.69 -6.64
CA ASN A 222 -15.32 -21.41 -5.79
C ASN A 222 -14.60 -22.32 -4.79
N GLU A 223 -13.61 -23.07 -5.24
CA GLU A 223 -12.81 -23.95 -4.38
C GLU A 223 -11.91 -23.18 -3.42
N ALA A 224 -11.32 -22.06 -3.87
CA ALA A 224 -10.60 -21.14 -3.00
C ALA A 224 -11.49 -20.67 -1.84
N ARG A 225 -12.76 -20.34 -2.13
CA ARG A 225 -13.75 -19.99 -1.09
C ARG A 225 -13.98 -21.15 -0.13
N LEU A 226 -14.20 -22.36 -0.64
CA LEU A 226 -14.44 -23.55 0.20
C LEU A 226 -13.25 -23.82 1.14
N TYR A 227 -12.03 -23.68 0.63
CA TYR A 227 -10.83 -23.80 1.44
C TYR A 227 -10.73 -22.68 2.48
N LEU A 228 -10.99 -21.42 2.11
CA LEU A 228 -10.96 -20.29 3.04
C LEU A 228 -12.02 -20.41 4.13
N ASP A 229 -13.22 -20.90 3.81
CA ASP A 229 -14.29 -21.20 4.76
C ASP A 229 -13.86 -22.29 5.76
N ALA A 230 -13.31 -23.40 5.26
CA ALA A 230 -12.79 -24.46 6.11
C ALA A 230 -11.63 -23.97 7.00
N HIS A 231 -10.71 -23.20 6.44
CA HIS A 231 -9.57 -22.63 7.16
C HIS A 231 -10.03 -21.62 8.22
N LYS A 232 -11.01 -20.76 7.92
CA LYS A 232 -11.62 -19.85 8.89
C LYS A 232 -12.36 -20.59 9.99
N ALA A 233 -13.06 -21.67 9.68
CA ALA A 233 -13.74 -22.49 10.69
C ALA A 233 -12.75 -23.17 11.66
N ALA A 234 -11.56 -23.57 11.16
CA ALA A 234 -10.50 -24.18 11.98
C ALA A 234 -9.66 -23.15 12.75
N ASP A 235 -9.75 -21.87 12.39
CA ASP A 235 -8.91 -20.81 12.93
C ASP A 235 -9.40 -20.30 14.30
N SER A 236 -8.56 -20.41 15.33
CA SER A 236 -8.83 -19.90 16.68
C SER A 236 -8.92 -18.38 16.77
N ALA A 237 -8.33 -17.65 15.82
CA ALA A 237 -8.39 -16.20 15.75
C ALA A 237 -9.23 -15.71 14.55
N ARG A 238 -10.18 -16.53 14.08
CA ARG A 238 -11.07 -16.24 12.94
C ARG A 238 -11.81 -14.91 12.98
N ASP A 239 -12.06 -14.37 14.17
CA ASP A 239 -12.78 -13.11 14.35
C ASP A 239 -11.87 -11.89 14.15
N CYS A 240 -10.56 -12.05 14.37
CA CYS A 240 -9.58 -10.97 14.23
C CYS A 240 -8.69 -11.14 12.99
N ARG A 241 -8.53 -12.36 12.48
CA ARG A 241 -7.65 -12.66 11.35
C ARG A 241 -8.39 -12.54 10.02
N GLN A 242 -8.12 -11.46 9.31
CA GLN A 242 -8.59 -11.27 7.94
C GLN A 242 -7.99 -12.31 6.99
N LYS A 243 -8.78 -12.72 5.99
CA LYS A 243 -8.36 -13.68 4.96
C LYS A 243 -8.66 -13.14 3.57
N PHE A 244 -7.76 -13.42 2.65
CA PHE A 244 -7.72 -12.86 1.31
C PHE A 244 -7.49 -13.95 0.27
N ALA A 245 -7.97 -13.71 -0.94
CA ALA A 245 -7.59 -14.45 -2.13
C ALA A 245 -6.79 -13.52 -3.06
N ILE A 246 -5.73 -14.06 -3.66
CA ILE A 246 -4.98 -13.39 -4.74
C ILE A 246 -5.06 -14.33 -5.94
N VAL A 247 -5.75 -13.90 -6.99
CA VAL A 247 -5.92 -14.68 -8.21
C VAL A 247 -4.99 -14.11 -9.26
N VAL A 248 -4.02 -14.92 -9.70
CA VAL A 248 -3.07 -14.56 -10.76
C VAL A 248 -3.45 -15.33 -12.00
N THR A 249 -3.91 -14.64 -13.04
CA THR A 249 -4.44 -15.25 -14.28
C THR A 249 -4.14 -14.40 -15.51
N ASP A 250 -3.98 -15.06 -16.66
CA ASP A 250 -3.79 -14.35 -17.93
C ASP A 250 -5.09 -14.03 -18.68
N GLY A 251 -6.25 -14.49 -18.19
CA GLY A 251 -7.50 -14.08 -18.80
C GLY A 251 -8.73 -14.94 -18.51
N SER A 252 -9.42 -15.29 -19.59
CA SER A 252 -10.82 -15.68 -19.59
C SER A 252 -11.02 -17.10 -19.10
N ASP A 253 -12.08 -17.31 -18.31
CA ASP A 253 -12.54 -18.66 -18.01
C ASP A 253 -13.02 -19.36 -19.29
N THR A 254 -12.62 -20.61 -19.51
CA THR A 254 -12.94 -21.38 -20.72
C THR A 254 -13.89 -22.55 -20.51
N TYR A 255 -14.27 -22.85 -19.26
CA TYR A 255 -15.00 -24.07 -18.91
C TYR A 255 -16.34 -23.84 -18.19
N ALA A 256 -16.49 -22.74 -17.46
CA ALA A 256 -17.71 -22.46 -16.71
C ALA A 256 -18.96 -22.52 -17.60
N CYS A 257 -20.08 -22.96 -17.03
CA CYS A 257 -21.37 -23.01 -17.72
C CYS A 257 -21.35 -23.84 -19.03
N GLY A 258 -20.60 -24.95 -19.06
CA GLY A 258 -20.54 -25.87 -20.20
C GLY A 258 -19.59 -25.42 -21.31
N GLY A 259 -18.55 -24.66 -20.96
CA GLY A 259 -17.50 -24.28 -21.90
C GLY A 259 -16.67 -25.46 -22.38
N SER A 260 -16.14 -25.34 -23.59
CA SER A 260 -15.35 -26.38 -24.27
C SER A 260 -13.86 -26.33 -23.98
N GLY A 261 -13.37 -25.33 -23.23
CA GLY A 261 -11.95 -25.06 -23.06
C GLY A 261 -11.38 -24.05 -24.08
N SER A 262 -12.20 -23.55 -25.01
CA SER A 262 -11.85 -22.49 -25.97
C SER A 262 -12.37 -21.12 -25.53
N GLU A 263 -11.73 -20.04 -25.99
CA GLU A 263 -12.20 -18.66 -25.74
C GLU A 263 -13.17 -18.14 -26.81
N ASP A 264 -13.21 -18.76 -28.00
CA ASP A 264 -14.09 -18.36 -29.12
C ASP A 264 -15.39 -19.18 -29.12
N GLN A 265 -16.24 -18.91 -28.13
CA GLN A 265 -17.53 -19.58 -27.98
C GLN A 265 -18.68 -18.56 -27.99
N THR A 266 -19.78 -18.90 -28.68
CA THR A 266 -20.96 -18.00 -28.76
C THR A 266 -21.56 -17.63 -27.40
N ASP A 267 -21.30 -18.43 -26.36
CA ASP A 267 -21.78 -18.21 -25.00
C ASP A 267 -20.68 -17.86 -24.00
N GLN A 268 -19.55 -17.31 -24.47
CA GLN A 268 -18.41 -16.91 -23.64
C GLN A 268 -18.78 -15.89 -22.54
N TYR A 269 -19.83 -15.10 -22.74
CA TYR A 269 -20.40 -14.19 -21.73
C TYR A 269 -20.78 -14.90 -20.42
N LYS A 270 -21.22 -16.16 -20.47
CA LYS A 270 -21.58 -16.93 -19.27
C LYS A 270 -20.37 -17.15 -18.36
N ARG A 271 -19.19 -17.39 -18.97
CA ARG A 271 -17.93 -17.56 -18.24
C ARG A 271 -17.48 -16.27 -17.60
N ARG A 272 -17.55 -15.15 -18.33
CA ARG A 272 -17.29 -13.81 -17.77
C ARG A 272 -18.21 -13.49 -16.58
N MET A 273 -19.51 -13.77 -16.71
CA MET A 273 -20.46 -13.62 -15.61
C MET A 273 -20.13 -14.54 -14.42
N ALA A 274 -19.73 -15.78 -14.68
CA ALA A 274 -19.32 -16.73 -13.64
C ALA A 274 -18.10 -16.23 -12.86
N THR A 275 -17.07 -15.73 -13.55
CA THR A 275 -15.86 -15.15 -12.93
C THR A 275 -16.23 -14.02 -11.96
N VAL A 276 -17.03 -13.04 -12.40
CA VAL A 276 -17.45 -11.91 -11.54
C VAL A 276 -18.32 -12.38 -10.38
N ALA A 277 -19.27 -13.30 -10.63
CA ALA A 277 -20.14 -13.84 -9.58
C ALA A 277 -19.36 -14.60 -8.50
N ARG A 278 -18.28 -15.31 -8.87
CA ARG A 278 -17.45 -16.06 -7.92
C ARG A 278 -16.53 -15.16 -7.11
N ALA A 279 -15.99 -14.10 -7.70
CA ALA A 279 -15.27 -13.07 -6.96
C ALA A 279 -16.20 -12.37 -5.95
N LYS A 280 -17.44 -12.05 -6.36
CA LYS A 280 -18.48 -11.54 -5.45
C LYS A 280 -18.76 -12.51 -4.29
N ALA A 281 -18.90 -13.80 -4.58
CA ALA A 281 -19.18 -14.81 -3.56
C ALA A 281 -18.07 -14.94 -2.50
N LEU A 282 -16.80 -14.75 -2.92
CA LEU A 282 -15.66 -14.65 -1.99
C LEU A 282 -15.79 -13.41 -1.09
N ALA A 283 -16.06 -12.24 -1.70
CA ALA A 283 -16.21 -10.99 -0.96
C ALA A 283 -17.40 -11.01 0.02
N ASP A 284 -18.54 -11.55 -0.40
CA ASP A 284 -19.73 -11.72 0.44
C ASP A 284 -19.48 -12.69 1.62
N ALA A 285 -18.57 -13.66 1.46
CA ALA A 285 -18.09 -14.53 2.54
C ALA A 285 -17.05 -13.85 3.46
N GLY A 286 -16.65 -12.61 3.15
CA GLY A 286 -15.69 -11.82 3.91
C GLY A 286 -14.24 -11.98 3.47
N TYR A 287 -14.00 -12.49 2.26
CA TYR A 287 -12.68 -12.67 1.67
C TYR A 287 -12.47 -11.70 0.52
N ARG A 288 -11.69 -10.64 0.74
CA ARG A 288 -11.31 -9.73 -0.34
C ARG A 288 -10.44 -10.46 -1.37
N THR A 289 -10.74 -10.24 -2.64
CA THR A 289 -10.15 -11.00 -3.76
C THR A 289 -9.39 -10.05 -4.67
N PHE A 290 -8.06 -10.05 -4.56
CA PHE A 290 -7.18 -9.32 -5.46
C PHE A 290 -7.09 -10.06 -6.78
N VAL A 291 -7.45 -9.39 -7.88
CA VAL A 291 -7.37 -9.96 -9.23
C VAL A 291 -6.16 -9.36 -9.93
N VAL A 292 -5.18 -10.21 -10.24
CA VAL A 292 -3.94 -9.86 -10.92
C VAL A 292 -3.97 -10.47 -12.32
N GLY A 293 -4.29 -9.63 -13.31
CA GLY A 293 -4.40 -10.02 -14.72
C GLY A 293 -3.07 -9.86 -15.44
N PHE A 294 -2.69 -10.80 -16.30
CA PHE A 294 -1.39 -10.75 -16.97
C PHE A 294 -1.43 -11.04 -18.48
N GLY A 295 -1.26 -10.01 -19.31
CA GLY A 295 -1.23 -10.13 -20.77
C GLY A 295 -1.11 -8.76 -21.47
N ASN A 296 -0.65 -8.75 -22.73
CA ASN A 296 -0.40 -7.53 -23.49
C ASN A 296 -0.56 -7.69 -25.01
N PRO A 297 -1.55 -7.07 -25.68
CA PRO A 297 -2.72 -6.45 -25.10
C PRO A 297 -3.69 -7.55 -24.61
N MET A 298 -4.23 -7.41 -23.40
CA MET A 298 -5.45 -8.16 -23.05
C MET A 298 -6.62 -7.54 -23.81
N PRO A 299 -7.53 -8.31 -24.44
CA PRO A 299 -8.69 -7.73 -25.13
C PRO A 299 -9.67 -7.07 -24.15
N HIS A 300 -10.47 -6.11 -24.63
CA HIS A 300 -11.35 -5.31 -23.75
C HIS A 300 -12.30 -6.15 -22.89
N TRP A 301 -12.87 -7.22 -23.43
CA TRP A 301 -13.76 -8.10 -22.66
C TRP A 301 -13.06 -8.75 -21.47
N SER A 302 -11.80 -9.16 -21.63
CA SER A 302 -11.00 -9.73 -20.54
C SER A 302 -10.63 -8.64 -19.52
N ARG A 303 -10.16 -7.47 -19.98
CA ARG A 303 -9.81 -6.35 -19.07
C ARG A 303 -11.00 -5.90 -18.23
N ASN A 304 -12.16 -5.71 -18.85
CA ASN A 304 -13.38 -5.28 -18.16
C ASN A 304 -13.85 -6.36 -17.18
N THR A 305 -13.86 -7.63 -17.59
CA THR A 305 -14.25 -8.76 -16.71
C THR A 305 -13.39 -8.83 -15.46
N LEU A 306 -12.07 -8.71 -15.60
CA LEU A 306 -11.16 -8.75 -14.45
C LEU A 306 -11.36 -7.53 -13.53
N ASN A 307 -11.59 -6.33 -14.07
CA ASN A 307 -11.91 -5.16 -13.25
C ASN A 307 -13.23 -5.32 -12.50
N TRP A 308 -14.28 -5.84 -13.16
CA TRP A 308 -15.54 -6.17 -12.48
C TRP A 308 -15.36 -7.24 -11.40
N ALA A 309 -14.53 -8.25 -11.66
CA ALA A 309 -14.21 -9.28 -10.67
C ALA A 309 -13.46 -8.68 -9.46
N ALA A 310 -12.52 -7.75 -9.67
CA ALA A 310 -11.82 -7.06 -8.58
C ALA A 310 -12.74 -6.14 -7.77
N TYR A 311 -13.59 -5.36 -8.46
CA TYR A 311 -14.57 -4.47 -7.84
C TYR A 311 -15.55 -5.25 -6.95
N PHE A 312 -16.20 -6.28 -7.50
CA PHE A 312 -17.09 -7.15 -6.72
C PHE A 312 -16.36 -8.06 -5.75
N GLY A 313 -15.06 -8.32 -6.00
CA GLY A 313 -14.12 -8.96 -5.07
C GLY A 313 -13.76 -8.08 -3.87
N GLY A 314 -14.21 -6.83 -3.82
CA GLY A 314 -13.99 -5.90 -2.71
C GLY A 314 -12.57 -5.35 -2.66
N THR A 315 -11.91 -5.22 -3.82
CA THR A 315 -10.56 -4.68 -3.95
C THR A 315 -10.50 -3.53 -4.95
N ASP A 316 -9.49 -2.70 -4.81
CA ASP A 316 -9.22 -1.50 -5.60
C ASP A 316 -7.72 -1.44 -5.91
N ASN A 317 -7.33 -0.98 -7.11
CA ASN A 317 -5.92 -0.86 -7.49
C ASN A 317 -5.49 0.62 -7.42
N PRO A 318 -4.77 1.03 -6.36
CA PRO A 318 -4.43 2.44 -6.16
C PRO A 318 -3.44 3.00 -7.19
N LEU A 319 -2.79 2.12 -7.99
CA LEU A 319 -1.83 2.49 -9.02
C LEU A 319 -2.50 3.04 -10.29
N VAL A 320 -3.80 2.81 -10.46
CA VAL A 320 -4.56 3.20 -11.66
C VAL A 320 -5.78 4.01 -11.24
N ILE A 321 -6.11 5.05 -12.01
CA ILE A 321 -7.31 5.86 -11.73
C ILE A 321 -8.56 5.06 -12.11
N ASN A 322 -9.55 5.05 -11.20
CA ASN A 322 -10.83 4.43 -11.45
C ASN A 322 -11.60 5.15 -12.55
N SER A 323 -12.26 4.39 -13.43
CA SER A 323 -13.14 4.90 -14.47
C SER A 323 -14.22 3.88 -14.80
N GLY A 324 -15.37 4.35 -15.29
CA GLY A 324 -16.55 3.55 -15.59
C GLY A 324 -17.71 3.80 -14.63
N ASP A 325 -18.88 3.24 -14.95
CA ASP A 325 -20.08 3.30 -14.12
C ASP A 325 -20.21 2.01 -13.30
N THR A 326 -19.96 2.10 -12.00
CA THR A 326 -20.01 0.96 -11.07
C THR A 326 -21.41 0.38 -10.89
N SER A 327 -22.46 1.08 -11.34
CA SER A 327 -23.84 0.58 -11.35
C SER A 327 -24.23 -0.14 -12.64
N ALA A 328 -23.38 -0.11 -13.68
CA ALA A 328 -23.70 -0.65 -15.00
C ALA A 328 -23.80 -2.18 -15.04
N HIS A 329 -23.12 -2.89 -14.14
CA HIS A 329 -23.16 -4.34 -14.03
C HIS A 329 -23.79 -4.78 -12.70
N THR A 330 -24.66 -5.79 -12.76
CA THR A 330 -25.16 -6.49 -11.57
C THR A 330 -24.97 -8.00 -11.74
N PRO A 331 -24.09 -8.64 -10.94
CA PRO A 331 -23.85 -10.07 -11.05
C PRO A 331 -25.14 -10.88 -10.86
N PRO A 332 -25.55 -11.69 -11.86
CA PRO A 332 -26.81 -12.43 -11.78
C PRO A 332 -26.71 -13.61 -10.80
N SER A 333 -27.83 -13.96 -10.17
CA SER A 333 -27.92 -15.17 -9.32
C SER A 333 -27.75 -16.47 -10.13
N ASN A 334 -28.16 -16.46 -11.40
CA ASN A 334 -27.89 -17.52 -12.37
C ASN A 334 -27.01 -16.99 -13.51
N PHE A 335 -25.70 -17.07 -13.33
CA PHE A 335 -24.70 -16.65 -14.32
C PHE A 335 -24.60 -17.57 -15.55
N CYS A 336 -25.23 -18.74 -15.54
CA CYS A 336 -25.29 -19.64 -16.71
C CYS A 336 -26.56 -19.47 -17.56
N ALA A 337 -27.40 -18.47 -17.25
CA ALA A 337 -28.62 -18.21 -18.00
C ALA A 337 -28.33 -17.94 -19.49
N THR A 338 -29.20 -18.42 -20.37
CA THR A 338 -29.13 -18.10 -21.79
C THR A 338 -29.67 -16.69 -22.03
N LEU A 339 -28.85 -15.83 -22.63
CA LEU A 339 -29.17 -14.46 -23.02
C LEU A 339 -29.05 -14.28 -24.53
N THR A 340 -29.66 -13.21 -25.04
CA THR A 340 -29.52 -12.80 -26.44
C THR A 340 -28.10 -12.34 -26.71
N THR A 341 -27.45 -12.97 -27.69
CA THR A 341 -26.06 -12.70 -28.06
C THR A 341 -25.96 -11.84 -29.30
N ASN A 342 -24.83 -11.14 -29.40
CA ASN A 342 -24.35 -10.50 -30.62
C ASN A 342 -22.82 -10.70 -30.69
N HIS A 343 -22.19 -10.27 -31.77
CA HIS A 343 -20.74 -10.29 -31.95
C HIS A 343 -20.26 -8.99 -32.58
N HIS A 344 -19.04 -8.59 -32.24
CA HIS A 344 -18.35 -7.48 -32.90
C HIS A 344 -16.85 -7.69 -32.82
N ASN A 345 -16.14 -6.91 -33.63
CA ASN A 345 -14.70 -6.76 -33.56
C ASN A 345 -14.39 -5.26 -33.43
N ILE A 346 -14.07 -4.83 -32.21
CA ILE A 346 -13.66 -3.47 -31.90
C ILE A 346 -12.19 -3.45 -31.50
N ASP A 347 -11.55 -2.30 -31.70
CA ASP A 347 -10.19 -2.00 -31.23
C ASP A 347 -9.08 -2.95 -31.73
N GLY A 348 -9.36 -3.80 -32.73
CA GLY A 348 -8.40 -4.79 -33.21
C GLY A 348 -8.19 -5.97 -32.25
N ASP A 349 -9.06 -6.12 -31.25
CA ASP A 349 -8.99 -7.17 -30.23
C ASP A 349 -9.39 -8.56 -30.76
N GLY A 350 -10.01 -8.64 -31.95
CA GLY A 350 -10.58 -9.86 -32.52
C GLY A 350 -12.10 -9.87 -32.48
N ASP A 351 -12.72 -10.79 -33.22
CA ASP A 351 -14.18 -10.98 -33.17
C ASP A 351 -14.54 -11.80 -31.93
N HIS A 352 -15.55 -11.38 -31.16
CA HIS A 352 -16.02 -12.14 -30.02
C HIS A 352 -17.53 -12.02 -29.83
N TYR A 353 -18.11 -13.02 -29.15
CA TYR A 353 -19.51 -13.03 -28.80
C TYR A 353 -19.75 -12.47 -27.39
N PHE A 354 -20.83 -11.70 -27.26
CA PHE A 354 -21.24 -11.07 -26.01
C PHE A 354 -22.75 -11.14 -25.81
N ALA A 355 -23.19 -11.05 -24.56
CA ALA A 355 -24.60 -10.87 -24.25
C ALA A 355 -24.97 -9.39 -24.39
N THR A 356 -26.05 -9.12 -25.13
CA THR A 356 -26.55 -7.75 -25.39
C THR A 356 -27.00 -6.98 -24.14
N ALA A 357 -27.10 -7.67 -22.99
CA ALA A 357 -27.42 -7.06 -21.72
C ALA A 357 -26.53 -7.64 -20.61
N ASN A 358 -26.05 -6.75 -19.74
CA ASN A 358 -25.35 -7.06 -18.48
C ASN A 358 -24.07 -7.90 -18.62
N ASP A 359 -23.45 -7.96 -19.81
CA ASP A 359 -22.17 -8.65 -20.00
C ASP A 359 -21.02 -7.82 -19.43
N PRO A 360 -20.30 -8.29 -18.39
CA PRO A 360 -19.21 -7.51 -17.82
C PRO A 360 -18.05 -7.28 -18.80
N GLY A 361 -17.95 -8.05 -19.88
CA GLY A 361 -16.97 -7.80 -20.95
C GLY A 361 -17.23 -6.51 -21.74
N GLU A 362 -18.50 -6.12 -21.86
CA GLU A 362 -18.95 -4.97 -22.67
C GLU A 362 -19.16 -3.69 -21.85
N LEU A 363 -19.04 -3.78 -20.54
CA LEU A 363 -19.31 -2.69 -19.61
C LEU A 363 -17.97 -2.13 -19.10
N PRO A 364 -17.51 -0.98 -19.61
CA PRO A 364 -16.18 -0.47 -19.30
C PRO A 364 -16.03 -0.18 -17.80
N LEU A 365 -15.00 -0.77 -17.21
CA LEU A 365 -14.56 -0.49 -15.86
C LEU A 365 -13.03 -0.65 -15.79
N SER A 366 -12.33 0.29 -15.17
CA SER A 366 -10.88 0.25 -14.98
C SER A 366 -10.48 0.76 -13.60
N GLY A 367 -9.28 0.38 -13.16
CA GLY A 367 -8.68 0.86 -11.90
C GLY A 367 -8.88 -0.06 -10.69
N TYR A 368 -9.54 -1.20 -10.87
CA TYR A 368 -9.81 -2.15 -9.78
C TYR A 368 -8.88 -3.37 -9.82
N ALA A 369 -8.70 -3.97 -10.99
CA ALA A 369 -7.78 -5.08 -11.17
C ALA A 369 -6.33 -4.60 -11.36
N PHE A 370 -5.39 -5.44 -10.94
CA PHE A 370 -3.98 -5.22 -11.17
C PHE A 370 -3.60 -5.86 -12.51
N LEU A 371 -3.74 -5.11 -13.59
CA LEU A 371 -3.41 -5.57 -14.93
C LEU A 371 -1.94 -5.28 -15.24
N ALA A 372 -1.19 -6.31 -15.62
CA ALA A 372 0.21 -6.22 -15.97
C ALA A 372 0.44 -6.67 -17.42
N SER A 373 1.34 -5.96 -18.10
CA SER A 373 1.71 -6.20 -19.49
C SER A 373 3.13 -6.77 -19.63
N ASN A 374 3.93 -6.65 -18.58
CA ASN A 374 5.33 -7.11 -18.54
C ASN A 374 5.71 -7.57 -17.12
N ALA A 375 6.97 -8.03 -16.98
CA ALA A 375 7.47 -8.58 -15.73
C ALA A 375 7.53 -7.55 -14.59
N ALA A 376 7.95 -6.32 -14.86
CA ALA A 376 8.06 -5.29 -13.84
C ALA A 376 6.68 -4.89 -13.29
N GLU A 377 5.70 -4.73 -14.18
CA GLU A 377 4.31 -4.43 -13.78
C GLU A 377 3.69 -5.57 -12.97
N LEU A 378 3.96 -6.84 -13.31
CA LEU A 378 3.42 -7.97 -12.55
C LEU A 378 4.02 -8.05 -11.13
N THR A 379 5.32 -7.81 -11.00
CA THR A 379 5.97 -7.73 -9.68
C THR A 379 5.42 -6.57 -8.86
N GLY A 380 5.27 -5.38 -9.46
CA GLY A 380 4.67 -4.21 -8.81
C GLY A 380 3.23 -4.46 -8.35
N ALA A 381 2.42 -5.08 -9.21
CA ALA A 381 1.05 -5.49 -8.93
C ALA A 381 0.95 -6.42 -7.71
N LEU A 382 1.75 -7.48 -7.68
CA LEU A 382 1.72 -8.43 -6.55
C LEU A 382 2.22 -7.81 -5.25
N ARG A 383 3.30 -7.00 -5.30
CA ARG A 383 3.80 -6.27 -4.12
C ARG A 383 2.73 -5.33 -3.56
N GLN A 384 2.08 -4.55 -4.42
CA GLN A 384 1.02 -3.64 -3.99
C GLN A 384 -0.18 -4.38 -3.37
N ALA A 385 -0.62 -5.50 -3.95
CA ALA A 385 -1.69 -6.32 -3.37
C ALA A 385 -1.31 -6.86 -1.98
N ILE A 386 -0.07 -7.31 -1.83
CA ILE A 386 0.47 -7.83 -0.58
C ILE A 386 0.63 -6.73 0.48
N ASP A 387 1.09 -5.54 0.09
CA ASP A 387 1.16 -4.38 0.98
C ASP A 387 -0.23 -4.01 1.53
N MET A 388 -1.26 -4.01 0.67
CA MET A 388 -2.64 -3.77 1.09
C MET A 388 -3.16 -4.84 2.06
N ILE A 389 -2.77 -6.10 1.89
CA ILE A 389 -3.09 -7.19 2.84
C ILE A 389 -2.40 -6.95 4.18
N ARG A 390 -1.12 -6.56 4.15
CA ARG A 390 -0.32 -6.26 5.34
C ARG A 390 -0.91 -5.10 6.15
N GLU A 391 -1.43 -4.08 5.46
CA GLU A 391 -2.10 -2.91 6.07
C GLU A 391 -3.44 -3.25 6.72
N SER A 392 -4.03 -4.39 6.38
CA SER A 392 -5.39 -4.76 6.80
C SER A 392 -5.46 -5.56 8.12
N THR A 393 -4.35 -5.65 8.85
CA THR A 393 -4.14 -6.51 10.03
C THR A 393 -4.74 -6.01 11.34
N TYR A 394 -5.47 -4.91 11.29
CA TYR A 394 -5.89 -4.20 12.48
C TYR A 394 -7.36 -4.46 12.80
N SER A 395 -7.61 -5.48 13.62
CA SER A 395 -8.91 -5.68 14.28
C SER A 395 -8.82 -5.12 15.70
N PHE A 396 -9.63 -4.11 16.01
CA PHE A 396 -9.67 -3.51 17.34
C PHE A 396 -11.04 -3.73 17.98
N SER A 397 -11.02 -4.34 19.16
CA SER A 397 -12.19 -4.50 20.04
C SER A 397 -12.30 -3.39 21.10
N LEU A 398 -11.48 -2.34 21.02
CA LEU A 398 -11.44 -1.25 21.99
C LEU A 398 -12.08 0.02 21.42
N SER A 399 -12.90 0.71 22.24
CA SER A 399 -13.55 1.98 21.88
C SER A 399 -12.56 3.14 21.70
N SER A 400 -11.34 3.00 22.24
CA SER A 400 -10.23 3.94 22.08
C SER A 400 -8.92 3.22 22.45
N VAL A 401 -7.88 3.38 21.64
CA VAL A 401 -6.54 2.81 21.88
C VAL A 401 -5.57 3.95 22.18
N SER A 402 -4.97 3.96 23.38
CA SER A 402 -3.90 4.91 23.72
C SER A 402 -2.66 4.56 22.91
N SER A 403 -2.15 5.52 22.13
CA SER A 403 -0.94 5.33 21.32
C SER A 403 0.31 5.88 22.01
N GLN A 404 0.27 7.10 22.55
CA GLN A 404 1.45 7.78 23.10
C GLN A 404 1.11 8.77 24.22
N ARG A 405 2.07 9.04 25.12
CA ARG A 405 1.94 10.01 26.21
C ARG A 405 3.17 10.91 26.33
N THR A 406 2.95 12.22 26.45
CA THR A 406 4.01 13.21 26.73
C THR A 406 3.61 14.08 27.92
N GLN A 407 4.56 14.40 28.79
CA GLN A 407 4.37 15.33 29.91
C GLN A 407 5.11 16.63 29.62
N ASP A 408 4.43 17.75 29.80
CA ASP A 408 5.04 19.08 29.68
C ASP A 408 4.28 20.07 30.58
N GLU A 409 5.03 20.97 31.22
CA GLU A 409 4.57 21.71 32.41
C GLU A 409 4.02 20.74 33.49
N ASN A 410 2.73 20.86 33.82
CA ASN A 410 1.99 19.99 34.74
C ASN A 410 0.77 19.36 34.04
N PHE A 411 0.93 19.03 32.76
CA PHE A 411 -0.12 18.42 31.95
C PHE A 411 0.36 17.14 31.30
N LEU A 412 -0.55 16.19 31.18
CA LEU A 412 -0.36 14.97 30.40
C LEU A 412 -1.10 15.13 29.07
N TYR A 413 -0.39 14.87 27.97
CA TYR A 413 -0.99 14.77 26.65
C TYR A 413 -1.04 13.31 26.24
N GLU A 414 -2.19 12.86 25.77
CA GLU A 414 -2.42 11.48 25.31
C GLU A 414 -2.93 11.50 23.88
N ALA A 415 -2.17 10.85 22.99
CA ALA A 415 -2.65 10.50 21.67
C ALA A 415 -3.39 9.15 21.74
N SER A 416 -4.52 9.07 21.06
CA SER A 416 -5.30 7.84 20.95
C SER A 416 -6.15 7.85 19.69
N PHE A 417 -6.79 6.72 19.37
CA PHE A 417 -7.66 6.63 18.21
C PHE A 417 -8.79 5.64 18.40
N GLN A 418 -9.85 5.81 17.61
CA GLN A 418 -11.04 4.96 17.55
C GLN A 418 -11.12 4.30 16.16
N PRO A 419 -10.78 3.01 16.08
CA PRO A 419 -10.86 2.24 14.84
C PRO A 419 -12.29 2.05 14.36
N ARG A 420 -12.43 2.01 13.03
CA ARG A 420 -13.73 1.83 12.38
C ARG A 420 -13.65 0.66 11.41
N ASN A 421 -14.61 -0.25 11.53
CA ASN A 421 -14.68 -1.43 10.69
C ASN A 421 -15.08 -1.02 9.26
N ARG A 422 -14.33 -1.50 8.26
CA ARG A 422 -14.57 -1.20 6.84
C ARG A 422 -14.59 0.31 6.56
N ASP A 423 -13.61 1.00 7.12
CA ASP A 423 -13.45 2.44 6.97
C ASP A 423 -11.96 2.81 6.96
N PRO A 424 -11.51 3.60 5.97
CA PRO A 424 -10.13 4.01 5.89
C PRO A 424 -9.79 5.13 6.90
N PHE A 425 -10.78 5.87 7.41
CA PHE A 425 -10.59 7.04 8.25
C PHE A 425 -10.96 6.74 9.71
N TRP A 426 -9.95 6.45 10.52
CA TRP A 426 -10.15 6.26 11.95
C TRP A 426 -10.05 7.59 12.69
N PHE A 427 -10.86 7.74 13.73
CA PHE A 427 -10.91 8.98 14.48
C PHE A 427 -9.72 9.07 15.43
N GLY A 428 -8.86 10.05 15.23
CA GLY A 428 -7.79 10.37 16.18
C GLY A 428 -8.24 11.35 17.25
N HIS A 429 -7.67 11.18 18.43
CA HIS A 429 -7.85 12.05 19.58
C HIS A 429 -6.48 12.46 20.13
N LEU A 430 -6.33 13.74 20.43
CA LEU A 430 -5.21 14.27 21.20
C LEU A 430 -5.80 14.96 22.42
N ARG A 431 -5.68 14.32 23.57
CA ARG A 431 -6.31 14.76 24.81
C ARG A 431 -5.29 15.40 25.73
N LYS A 432 -5.70 16.45 26.44
CA LYS A 432 -4.92 17.07 27.50
C LYS A 432 -5.58 16.82 28.84
N TYR A 433 -4.81 16.35 29.82
CA TYR A 433 -5.26 16.13 31.19
C TYR A 433 -4.45 17.00 32.15
N ALA A 434 -5.10 17.44 33.23
CA ALA A 434 -4.40 18.03 34.36
C ALA A 434 -3.59 16.96 35.11
N ILE A 435 -2.42 17.33 35.66
CA ILE A 435 -1.74 16.53 36.67
C ILE A 435 -2.03 17.18 38.03
N ASN A 436 -2.65 16.42 38.93
CA ASN A 436 -3.00 16.88 40.27
C ASN A 436 -1.73 17.06 41.13
N GLY A 437 -1.83 17.83 42.22
CA GLY A 437 -0.71 18.08 43.13
C GLY A 437 -0.15 16.82 43.82
N ASP A 438 -0.89 15.70 43.79
CA ASP A 438 -0.48 14.38 44.29
C ASP A 438 0.15 13.49 43.21
N GLY A 439 0.31 13.99 41.98
CA GLY A 439 0.85 13.27 40.83
C GLY A 439 -0.14 12.38 40.07
N THR A 440 -1.41 12.35 40.46
CA THR A 440 -2.46 11.61 39.74
C THR A 440 -2.95 12.37 38.51
N ILE A 441 -3.52 11.63 37.53
CA ILE A 441 -4.16 12.21 36.35
C ILE A 441 -5.52 12.78 36.77
N GLY A 442 -5.72 14.07 36.54
CA GLY A 442 -6.97 14.79 36.76
C GLY A 442 -7.91 14.73 35.55
N ASN A 443 -8.83 15.68 35.48
CA ASN A 443 -9.84 15.73 34.41
C ASN A 443 -9.22 16.03 33.03
N GLU A 444 -9.88 15.54 31.99
CA GLU A 444 -9.67 16.00 30.61
C GLU A 444 -10.01 17.49 30.52
N LEU A 445 -9.09 18.27 29.96
CA LEU A 445 -9.22 19.70 29.76
C LEU A 445 -9.75 20.00 28.35
N TRP A 446 -9.29 19.25 27.36
CA TRP A 446 -9.77 19.29 25.98
C TRP A 446 -9.33 18.04 25.20
N ASP A 447 -10.05 17.76 24.12
CA ASP A 447 -9.70 16.82 23.07
C ASP A 447 -9.63 17.56 21.72
N ALA A 448 -8.45 17.60 21.09
CA ALA A 448 -8.24 18.30 19.83
C ALA A 448 -9.11 17.74 18.71
N GLY A 449 -9.41 16.43 18.70
CA GLY A 449 -10.29 15.81 17.71
C GLY A 449 -11.71 16.39 17.78
N THR A 450 -12.25 16.46 18.99
CA THR A 450 -13.57 17.06 19.26
C THR A 450 -13.58 18.57 18.95
N VAL A 451 -12.55 19.32 19.33
CA VAL A 451 -12.43 20.76 19.00
C VAL A 451 -12.39 20.96 17.49
N LEU A 452 -11.62 20.14 16.76
CA LEU A 452 -11.48 20.23 15.32
C LEU A 452 -12.74 19.78 14.57
N GLN A 453 -13.50 18.83 15.12
CA GLN A 453 -14.82 18.46 14.60
C GLN A 453 -15.76 19.68 14.55
N GLY A 454 -15.70 20.56 15.54
CA GLY A 454 -16.48 21.81 15.56
C GLY A 454 -15.96 22.94 14.66
N ALA A 455 -14.73 22.84 14.15
CA ALA A 455 -14.14 23.88 13.31
C ALA A 455 -14.78 23.92 11.90
N SER A 456 -15.03 25.11 11.38
CA SER A 456 -15.55 25.27 10.02
C SER A 456 -14.48 24.94 8.96
N ALA A 457 -14.89 24.36 7.84
CA ALA A 457 -13.97 24.02 6.75
C ALA A 457 -13.17 25.23 6.25
N GLY A 458 -13.81 26.41 6.16
CA GLY A 458 -13.17 27.65 5.71
C GLY A 458 -12.15 28.23 6.70
N SER A 459 -12.25 27.93 8.00
CA SER A 459 -11.33 28.46 9.01
C SER A 459 -10.03 27.68 9.17
N ARG A 460 -9.94 26.46 8.60
CA ARG A 460 -8.74 25.62 8.70
C ARG A 460 -7.63 26.12 7.78
N SER A 461 -6.43 26.23 8.34
CA SER A 461 -5.19 26.56 7.63
C SER A 461 -4.42 25.27 7.30
N ILE A 462 -4.81 24.61 6.21
CA ILE A 462 -4.17 23.39 5.72
C ILE A 462 -3.20 23.78 4.59
N LYS A 463 -1.93 23.41 4.72
CA LYS A 463 -0.87 23.76 3.78
C LYS A 463 -0.26 22.51 3.14
N THR A 464 0.28 22.63 1.94
CA THR A 464 1.08 21.60 1.26
C THR A 464 2.17 22.25 0.42
N LEU A 465 2.96 21.47 -0.32
CA LEU A 465 3.93 21.95 -1.30
C LEU A 465 3.46 21.62 -2.71
N ILE A 466 3.50 22.62 -3.60
CA ILE A 466 3.28 22.45 -5.04
C ILE A 466 4.41 23.16 -5.75
N GLY A 467 5.21 22.45 -6.55
CA GLY A 467 6.39 23.02 -7.21
C GLY A 467 7.41 23.58 -6.22
N GLY A 468 7.49 23.00 -5.02
CA GLY A 468 8.37 23.45 -3.93
C GLY A 468 7.89 24.69 -3.17
N SER A 469 6.74 25.25 -3.55
CA SER A 469 6.16 26.43 -2.89
C SER A 469 5.05 26.04 -1.92
N LEU A 470 5.08 26.64 -0.74
CA LEU A 470 4.05 26.42 0.26
C LEU A 470 2.70 27.01 -0.20
N THR A 471 1.69 26.15 -0.29
CA THR A 471 0.41 26.45 -0.93
C THR A 471 -0.76 26.02 -0.04
N ASP A 472 -1.85 26.79 -0.05
CA ASP A 472 -3.09 26.43 0.67
C ASP A 472 -3.80 25.25 0.00
N PHE A 473 -4.15 24.23 0.78
CA PHE A 473 -4.90 23.05 0.34
C PHE A 473 -6.38 23.42 0.15
N THR A 474 -6.71 23.87 -1.05
CA THR A 474 -8.02 24.40 -1.46
C THR A 474 -8.29 24.04 -2.91
N THR A 475 -9.57 24.05 -3.30
CA THR A 475 -10.01 23.76 -4.67
C THR A 475 -9.46 24.72 -5.72
N SER A 476 -9.03 25.93 -5.31
CA SER A 476 -8.40 26.90 -6.21
C SER A 476 -6.93 26.62 -6.52
N ASN A 477 -6.24 25.86 -5.66
CA ASN A 477 -4.79 25.71 -5.72
C ASN A 477 -4.35 24.27 -6.04
N VAL A 478 -5.12 23.27 -5.61
CA VAL A 478 -4.83 21.86 -5.83
C VAL A 478 -5.64 21.40 -7.04
N THR A 479 -5.01 20.82 -8.06
CA THR A 479 -5.71 20.33 -9.25
C THR A 479 -6.09 18.86 -9.11
N LYS A 480 -6.97 18.38 -10.00
CA LYS A 480 -7.38 16.96 -10.02
C LYS A 480 -6.21 16.02 -10.36
N GLU A 481 -5.26 16.49 -11.16
CA GLU A 481 -4.05 15.75 -11.53
C GLU A 481 -3.12 15.54 -10.33
N ILE A 482 -3.00 16.56 -9.46
CA ILE A 482 -2.22 16.47 -8.22
C ILE A 482 -2.79 15.41 -7.27
N LEU A 483 -4.12 15.30 -7.19
CA LEU A 483 -4.80 14.28 -6.40
C LEU A 483 -4.92 12.92 -7.11
N GLY A 484 -4.48 12.83 -8.37
CA GLY A 484 -4.58 11.61 -9.17
C GLY A 484 -6.03 11.15 -9.39
N VAL A 485 -6.95 12.08 -9.68
CA VAL A 485 -8.37 11.82 -9.98
C VAL A 485 -8.79 12.40 -11.34
N ALA A 486 -9.87 11.87 -11.93
CA ALA A 486 -10.26 12.16 -13.31
C ALA A 486 -11.04 13.48 -13.45
N THR A 487 -11.81 13.84 -12.43
CA THR A 487 -12.78 14.95 -12.48
C THR A 487 -12.55 16.00 -11.40
N ASP A 488 -12.95 17.24 -11.71
CA ASP A 488 -12.99 18.33 -10.74
C ASP A 488 -13.95 18.04 -9.57
N THR A 489 -15.02 17.28 -9.83
CA THR A 489 -15.96 16.84 -8.81
C THR A 489 -15.31 15.91 -7.79
N GLU A 490 -14.52 14.93 -8.22
CA GLU A 490 -13.76 14.06 -7.31
C GLU A 490 -12.70 14.84 -6.53
N ARG A 491 -12.00 15.76 -7.20
CA ARG A 491 -11.05 16.67 -6.54
C ARG A 491 -11.74 17.46 -5.43
N ASP A 492 -12.86 18.10 -5.74
CA ASP A 492 -13.61 18.91 -4.78
C ASP A 492 -14.10 18.04 -3.61
N LYS A 493 -14.57 16.82 -3.88
CA LYS A 493 -14.95 15.87 -2.83
C LYS A 493 -13.78 15.56 -1.88
N ILE A 494 -12.59 15.27 -2.41
CA ILE A 494 -11.42 14.96 -1.58
C ILE A 494 -11.03 16.17 -0.74
N ILE A 495 -10.89 17.35 -1.37
CA ILE A 495 -10.47 18.56 -0.66
C ILE A 495 -11.47 18.91 0.44
N GLU A 496 -12.77 18.92 0.11
CA GLU A 496 -13.82 19.25 1.06
C GLU A 496 -14.00 18.19 2.16
N PHE A 497 -13.68 16.92 1.90
CA PHE A 497 -13.65 15.88 2.93
C PHE A 497 -12.62 16.21 4.03
N PHE A 498 -11.37 16.48 3.64
CA PHE A 498 -10.30 16.80 4.58
C PHE A 498 -10.47 18.17 5.22
N ARG A 499 -10.97 19.18 4.48
CA ARG A 499 -11.36 20.46 5.09
C ARG A 499 -12.53 20.29 6.06
N GLY A 500 -13.38 19.29 5.83
CA GLY A 500 -14.46 18.84 6.71
C GLY A 500 -15.78 19.57 6.48
N SER A 501 -16.13 19.80 5.21
CA SER A 501 -17.47 20.22 4.77
C SER A 501 -18.40 19.01 4.69
N ASN A 502 -19.70 19.21 4.91
CA ASN A 502 -20.70 18.15 4.75
C ASN A 502 -21.83 18.59 3.80
N PRO A 503 -22.06 17.85 2.69
CA PRO A 503 -21.19 16.78 2.17
C PRO A 503 -19.81 17.35 1.76
N PRO A 504 -18.74 16.52 1.69
CA PRO A 504 -18.75 15.05 1.70
C PRO A 504 -18.23 14.39 2.98
N ASN A 505 -17.84 15.10 4.04
CA ASN A 505 -17.43 14.48 5.31
C ASN A 505 -18.66 14.22 6.20
N PRO A 506 -19.19 12.98 6.26
CA PRO A 506 -20.48 12.70 6.90
C PRO A 506 -20.47 12.90 8.43
N ASP A 507 -19.32 12.66 9.08
CA ASP A 507 -19.18 12.73 10.55
C ASP A 507 -18.62 14.08 11.04
N PHE A 508 -18.24 14.97 10.11
CA PHE A 508 -17.50 16.20 10.36
C PHE A 508 -16.17 16.00 11.11
N TRP A 509 -15.70 14.76 11.29
CA TRP A 509 -14.45 14.45 11.98
C TRP A 509 -13.27 14.72 11.05
N LYS A 510 -12.23 15.38 11.56
CA LYS A 510 -11.16 15.95 10.72
C LYS A 510 -9.74 15.62 11.20
N LEU A 511 -9.62 14.87 12.29
CA LEU A 511 -8.35 14.40 12.82
C LEU A 511 -8.27 12.88 12.63
N GLY A 512 -7.38 12.44 11.75
CA GLY A 512 -7.06 11.02 11.58
C GLY A 512 -6.39 10.43 12.81
N ASP A 513 -6.31 9.11 12.89
CA ASP A 513 -5.65 8.43 14.01
C ASP A 513 -4.19 8.87 14.17
N ILE A 514 -3.83 9.22 15.40
CA ILE A 514 -2.44 9.52 15.77
C ILE A 514 -1.82 8.20 16.22
N PHE A 515 -1.22 7.51 15.27
CA PHE A 515 -0.53 6.24 15.46
C PHE A 515 0.98 6.47 15.35
N ARG A 516 1.75 5.87 16.28
CA ARG A 516 3.23 5.92 16.44
C ARG A 516 3.93 7.30 16.44
N SER A 517 3.27 8.36 15.98
CA SER A 517 3.74 9.72 15.99
C SER A 517 3.61 10.29 17.39
N ASN A 518 4.74 10.40 18.09
CA ASN A 518 4.78 10.91 19.45
C ASN A 518 4.48 12.42 19.45
N PRO A 519 3.43 12.89 20.15
CA PRO A 519 3.16 14.31 20.23
C PRO A 519 4.32 15.05 20.91
N VAL A 520 4.78 16.14 20.28
CA VAL A 520 5.87 16.98 20.79
C VAL A 520 5.38 18.40 21.05
N THR A 521 5.68 18.94 22.23
CA THR A 521 5.37 20.32 22.57
C THR A 521 6.48 21.27 22.14
N ILE A 522 6.09 22.34 21.46
CA ILE A 522 6.97 23.46 21.09
C ILE A 522 6.82 24.56 22.14
N GLY A 523 7.52 24.37 23.24
CA GLY A 523 7.54 25.27 24.39
C GLY A 523 8.56 26.39 24.28
N THR A 524 8.65 27.17 25.36
CA THR A 524 9.71 28.18 25.55
C THR A 524 11.08 27.51 25.44
N PRO A 525 12.05 28.09 24.71
CA PRO A 525 13.42 27.59 24.67
C PRO A 525 13.97 27.31 26.07
N SER A 526 14.71 26.22 26.23
CA SER A 526 15.05 25.66 27.55
C SER A 526 15.70 26.70 28.47
N ALA A 527 15.16 26.85 29.67
CA ALA A 527 15.77 27.67 30.73
C ALA A 527 17.08 27.06 31.26
N TYR A 528 17.26 25.74 31.06
CA TYR A 528 18.39 24.97 31.56
C TYR A 528 19.54 24.83 30.56
N PHE A 529 19.34 25.27 29.32
CA PHE A 529 20.41 25.33 28.33
C PHE A 529 21.13 26.68 28.41
N THR A 530 22.46 26.60 28.42
CA THR A 530 23.38 27.74 28.31
C THR A 530 24.43 27.41 27.28
N ASP A 531 24.59 28.28 26.28
CA ASP A 531 25.64 28.14 25.28
C ASP A 531 26.95 28.74 25.81
N VAL A 532 27.74 27.93 26.51
CA VAL A 532 29.01 28.37 27.13
C VAL A 532 30.07 28.81 26.11
N ARG A 533 29.87 28.54 24.81
CA ARG A 533 30.79 28.93 23.75
C ARG A 533 30.55 30.37 23.29
N ASP A 534 29.34 30.87 23.43
CA ASP A 534 28.92 32.18 22.93
C ASP A 534 29.11 33.29 23.97
N ALA A 535 29.99 34.23 23.69
CA ALA A 535 30.25 35.38 24.59
C ALA A 535 29.09 36.39 24.62
N ASN A 536 28.16 36.34 23.65
CA ASN A 536 27.07 37.31 23.52
C ASN A 536 25.78 36.91 24.26
N ASP A 537 25.70 35.69 24.80
CA ASP A 537 24.45 35.10 25.30
C ASP A 537 23.27 35.27 24.31
N ALA A 538 23.54 35.01 23.04
CA ALA A 538 22.56 35.12 21.97
C ALA A 538 21.38 34.16 22.17
N PHE A 539 21.64 32.99 22.77
CA PHE A 539 20.58 32.04 23.14
C PHE A 539 19.67 32.60 24.25
N GLY A 540 20.22 33.22 25.29
CA GLY A 540 19.42 33.88 26.33
C GLY A 540 18.51 34.97 25.77
N THR A 541 19.03 35.76 24.83
CA THR A 541 18.25 36.76 24.07
C THR A 541 17.16 36.10 23.22
N PHE A 542 17.49 35.04 22.46
CA PHE A 542 16.54 34.27 21.66
C PHE A 542 15.40 33.70 22.53
N ARG A 543 15.74 33.08 23.66
CA ARG A 543 14.76 32.54 24.62
C ARG A 543 13.81 33.60 25.15
N THR A 544 14.33 34.77 25.49
CA THR A 544 13.53 35.89 26.00
C THR A 544 12.57 36.43 24.94
N ALA A 545 12.98 36.47 23.68
CA ALA A 545 12.15 36.88 22.56
C ALA A 545 11.07 35.85 22.18
N HIS A 546 11.24 34.57 22.52
CA HIS A 546 10.35 33.48 22.11
C HIS A 546 9.76 32.73 23.32
N GLN A 547 9.20 33.47 24.27
CA GLN A 547 8.46 32.88 25.38
C GLN A 547 7.12 32.27 24.90
N ARG A 548 6.96 30.97 25.15
CA ARG A 548 5.79 30.17 24.75
C ARG A 548 5.25 29.36 25.95
N PRO A 549 4.81 29.99 27.06
CA PRO A 549 4.02 29.30 28.06
C PRO A 549 2.63 28.97 27.51
N SER A 550 1.98 27.92 28.01
CA SER A 550 0.60 27.58 27.59
C SER A 550 -0.37 28.74 27.79
N THR A 551 -0.15 29.57 28.82
CA THR A 551 -1.00 30.73 29.17
C THR A 551 -0.91 31.90 28.18
N SER A 552 0.15 32.02 27.38
CA SER A 552 0.23 33.06 26.35
C SER A 552 -0.44 32.66 25.03
N GLY A 553 -0.90 31.40 24.92
CA GLY A 553 -1.45 30.86 23.67
C GLY A 553 -0.40 30.62 22.58
N ASN A 554 0.88 30.84 22.87
CA ASN A 554 1.99 30.68 21.90
C ASN A 554 2.63 29.28 21.92
N ARG A 555 2.22 28.41 22.85
CA ARG A 555 2.69 27.01 22.89
C ARG A 555 1.79 26.14 22.03
N VAL A 556 2.42 25.31 21.20
CA VAL A 556 1.75 24.38 20.30
C VAL A 556 2.23 22.97 20.58
N ILE A 557 1.33 22.00 20.57
CA ILE A 557 1.64 20.58 20.52
C ILE A 557 1.45 20.08 19.09
N VAL A 558 2.41 19.31 18.61
CA VAL A 558 2.46 18.84 17.22
C VAL A 558 2.36 17.32 17.19
N ALA A 559 1.51 16.78 16.31
CA ALA A 559 1.36 15.34 16.10
C ALA A 559 1.10 15.03 14.61
N GLY A 560 1.70 13.96 14.11
CA GLY A 560 1.37 13.37 12.82
C GLY A 560 0.13 12.49 12.94
N ALA A 561 -0.70 12.50 11.92
CA ALA A 561 -1.94 11.73 11.88
C ALA A 561 -2.11 11.03 10.51
N ASN A 562 -2.90 9.95 10.55
CA ASN A 562 -3.21 9.12 9.38
C ASN A 562 -4.37 9.66 8.53
N ASP A 563 -4.54 10.98 8.53
CA ASP A 563 -5.35 11.76 7.59
C ASP A 563 -4.49 12.56 6.60
N GLY A 564 -3.22 12.16 6.43
CA GLY A 564 -2.27 12.82 5.55
C GLY A 564 -1.55 14.02 6.15
N GLN A 565 -1.84 14.39 7.42
CA GLN A 565 -1.43 15.66 7.96
C GLN A 565 -0.53 15.53 9.19
N ILE A 566 0.39 16.47 9.33
CA ILE A 566 0.94 16.85 10.64
C ILE A 566 0.21 18.11 11.12
N HIS A 567 -0.29 18.07 12.36
CA HIS A 567 -1.12 19.13 12.93
C HIS A 567 -0.40 19.86 14.06
N GLY A 568 -0.60 21.17 14.15
CA GLY A 568 -0.26 21.97 15.32
C GLY A 568 -1.52 22.41 16.07
N PHE A 569 -1.64 22.06 17.35
CA PHE A 569 -2.73 22.49 18.23
C PHE A 569 -2.22 23.39 19.36
N ARG A 570 -2.92 24.48 19.66
CA ARG A 570 -2.59 25.30 20.84
C ARG A 570 -2.80 24.50 22.11
N THR A 571 -1.83 24.56 23.02
CA THR A 571 -1.96 23.82 24.28
C THR A 571 -2.99 24.43 25.24
N SER A 572 -3.39 25.68 25.02
CA SER A 572 -4.36 26.40 25.85
C SER A 572 -5.77 25.83 25.74
N ASP A 573 -6.20 25.46 24.53
CA ASP A 573 -7.60 25.17 24.20
C ASP A 573 -7.79 24.04 23.18
N GLY A 574 -6.71 23.43 22.67
CA GLY A 574 -6.78 22.35 21.70
C GLY A 574 -7.15 22.80 20.28
N ALA A 575 -7.23 24.12 20.02
CA ALA A 575 -7.56 24.64 18.70
C ALA A 575 -6.40 24.42 17.71
N GLU A 576 -6.70 23.91 16.51
CA GLU A 576 -5.74 23.78 15.42
C GLU A 576 -5.31 25.17 14.93
N VAL A 577 -3.99 25.39 14.84
CA VAL A 577 -3.41 26.63 14.27
C VAL A 577 -2.99 26.44 12.81
N TRP A 578 -2.54 25.24 12.47
CA TRP A 578 -2.15 24.86 11.12
C TRP A 578 -2.09 23.34 11.01
N SER A 579 -2.18 22.86 9.78
CA SER A 579 -1.75 21.52 9.41
C SER A 579 -0.96 21.54 8.11
N PHE A 580 -0.12 20.53 7.90
CA PHE A 580 0.70 20.38 6.71
C PHE A 580 0.55 18.97 6.13
N ILE A 581 0.28 18.89 4.83
CA ILE A 581 0.22 17.65 4.05
C ILE A 581 1.53 17.53 3.27
N PRO A 582 2.38 16.52 3.57
CA PRO A 582 3.49 16.15 2.69
C PRO A 582 3.03 15.95 1.24
N PRO A 583 3.74 16.51 0.26
CA PRO A 583 3.29 16.53 -1.14
C PRO A 583 3.10 15.14 -1.75
N ASN A 584 3.89 14.15 -1.30
CA ASN A 584 3.83 12.76 -1.72
C ASN A 584 2.55 12.03 -1.25
N PHE A 585 1.83 12.58 -0.28
CA PHE A 585 0.55 12.04 0.18
C PHE A 585 -0.68 12.58 -0.55
N LEU A 586 -0.54 13.65 -1.35
CA LEU A 586 -1.68 14.29 -2.02
C LEU A 586 -2.51 13.33 -2.87
N SER A 587 -1.85 12.46 -3.65
CA SER A 587 -2.52 11.46 -4.49
C SER A 587 -3.11 10.28 -3.70
N LYS A 588 -2.64 10.04 -2.47
CA LYS A 588 -3.10 8.98 -1.57
C LYS A 588 -4.37 9.36 -0.81
N LEU A 589 -4.68 10.67 -0.71
CA LEU A 589 -5.89 11.19 -0.05
C LEU A 589 -7.20 10.63 -0.63
N LYS A 590 -7.21 10.26 -1.93
CA LYS A 590 -8.37 9.61 -2.58
C LYS A 590 -8.71 8.24 -1.98
N ASN A 591 -7.75 7.55 -1.36
CA ASN A 591 -7.95 6.25 -0.72
C ASN A 591 -8.61 6.36 0.65
N VAL A 592 -8.88 7.59 1.11
CA VAL A 592 -9.47 7.88 2.42
C VAL A 592 -10.77 8.66 2.27
N ALA A 593 -10.85 9.65 1.37
CA ALA A 593 -12.04 10.47 1.23
C ALA A 593 -13.25 9.66 0.69
N HIS A 594 -14.39 9.77 1.37
CA HIS A 594 -15.64 9.10 0.99
C HIS A 594 -16.84 9.87 1.56
N ASP A 595 -18.02 9.71 0.96
CA ASP A 595 -19.25 10.41 1.36
C ASP A 595 -20.29 9.50 2.05
N VAL A 596 -20.00 8.19 2.15
CA VAL A 596 -20.88 7.18 2.78
C VAL A 596 -20.08 6.12 3.54
N HIS A 597 -20.68 5.58 4.59
CA HIS A 597 -20.14 4.45 5.37
C HIS A 597 -21.08 3.24 5.30
N PRO A 598 -20.56 2.00 5.47
CA PRO A 598 -19.14 1.63 5.44
C PRO A 598 -18.58 1.67 4.02
N THR A 599 -17.25 1.69 3.87
CA THR A 599 -16.58 1.66 2.57
C THR A 599 -15.90 0.31 2.32
N GLY A 600 -15.43 0.06 1.10
CA GLY A 600 -14.52 -1.05 0.79
C GLY A 600 -13.03 -0.70 0.94
N LEU A 601 -12.72 0.55 1.27
CA LEU A 601 -11.34 1.08 1.30
C LEU A 601 -10.63 0.61 2.58
N SER A 602 -9.33 0.31 2.43
CA SER A 602 -8.46 -0.07 3.55
C SER A 602 -7.97 1.17 4.31
N HIS A 603 -7.74 1.03 5.61
CA HIS A 603 -6.99 2.01 6.41
C HIS A 603 -5.64 2.33 5.77
N GLN A 604 -5.19 3.58 5.89
CA GLN A 604 -4.00 4.10 5.25
C GLN A 604 -3.06 4.73 6.28
N TYR A 605 -1.76 4.42 6.19
CA TYR A 605 -0.73 5.12 6.95
C TYR A 605 -0.30 6.40 6.24
N PHE A 606 -0.10 7.48 6.99
CA PHE A 606 0.44 8.75 6.50
C PHE A 606 1.58 9.25 7.38
N VAL A 607 1.37 10.27 8.23
CA VAL A 607 2.45 10.82 9.07
C VAL A 607 2.57 9.97 10.34
N ASP A 608 3.12 8.75 10.19
CA ASP A 608 3.21 7.72 11.24
C ASP A 608 4.58 7.69 11.95
N GLY A 609 5.51 8.56 11.54
CA GLY A 609 6.89 8.55 12.02
C GLY A 609 7.17 9.42 13.24
N PRO A 610 8.40 9.35 13.77
CA PRO A 610 8.81 10.11 14.95
C PRO A 610 8.89 11.62 14.65
N ILE A 611 8.59 12.42 15.68
CA ILE A 611 8.75 13.88 15.68
C ILE A 611 9.86 14.26 16.66
N SER A 612 10.70 15.20 16.23
CA SER A 612 11.73 15.84 17.03
C SER A 612 11.64 17.34 16.90
N ALA A 613 11.88 18.07 17.98
CA ALA A 613 12.04 19.52 17.94
C ALA A 613 13.18 19.96 18.84
N SER A 614 14.01 20.87 18.33
CA SER A 614 15.17 21.41 19.06
C SER A 614 15.42 22.87 18.68
N ASP A 615 15.99 23.63 19.62
CA ASP A 615 16.56 24.92 19.31
C ASP A 615 17.97 24.74 18.74
N VAL A 616 18.21 25.26 17.55
CA VAL A 616 19.44 25.08 16.77
C VAL A 616 20.00 26.43 16.33
N TRP A 617 21.33 26.56 16.40
CA TRP A 617 22.04 27.71 15.85
C TRP A 617 22.41 27.43 14.40
N LEU A 618 21.84 28.18 13.47
CA LEU A 618 22.07 28.05 12.03
C LEU A 618 22.97 29.16 11.46
N GLY A 619 23.65 29.89 12.35
CA GLY A 619 24.58 30.95 11.98
C GLY A 619 25.88 30.40 11.40
N VAL A 620 26.72 31.32 10.93
CA VAL A 620 28.03 31.00 10.35
C VAL A 620 29.17 31.35 11.31
N GLY A 621 30.34 30.73 11.11
CA GLY A 621 31.56 31.05 11.86
C GLY A 621 31.85 30.08 13.01
N ASN A 622 32.75 30.49 13.91
CA ASN A 622 33.29 29.63 14.98
C ASN A 622 32.42 29.59 16.25
N GLY A 623 31.24 30.22 16.25
CA GLY A 623 30.29 30.20 17.36
C GLY A 623 30.72 30.93 18.64
N LEU A 624 31.80 31.72 18.64
CA LEU A 624 32.25 32.50 19.81
C LEU A 624 31.47 33.81 20.02
N SER A 625 30.85 34.32 18.95
CA SER A 625 30.04 35.54 18.96
C SER A 625 28.83 35.32 18.06
N LYS A 626 27.75 34.77 18.61
CA LYS A 626 26.54 34.43 17.87
C LYS A 626 25.58 35.62 17.83
N SER A 627 24.66 35.61 16.86
CA SER A 627 23.49 36.48 16.82
C SER A 627 22.25 35.72 17.29
N SER A 628 21.34 36.39 18.01
CA SER A 628 20.08 35.78 18.44
C SER A 628 19.15 35.46 17.26
N SER A 629 19.28 36.18 16.15
CA SER A 629 18.52 35.93 14.92
C SER A 629 18.84 34.61 14.23
N ASP A 630 20.03 34.04 14.52
CA ASP A 630 20.54 32.82 13.90
C ASP A 630 20.04 31.56 14.60
N TRP A 631 19.53 31.71 15.83
CA TRP A 631 18.84 30.66 16.53
C TRP A 631 17.44 30.45 15.94
N LYS A 632 17.06 29.19 15.77
CA LYS A 632 15.75 28.75 15.31
C LYS A 632 15.27 27.59 16.16
N THR A 633 13.96 27.46 16.34
CA THR A 633 13.36 26.21 16.80
C THR A 633 13.02 25.40 15.55
N VAL A 634 13.67 24.27 15.33
CA VAL A 634 13.45 23.41 14.15
C VAL A 634 12.75 22.14 14.59
N LEU A 635 11.68 21.79 13.88
CA LEU A 635 10.97 20.52 14.01
C LEU A 635 11.31 19.65 12.80
N ILE A 636 11.59 18.37 13.05
CA ILE A 636 11.74 17.35 12.02
C ILE A 636 10.73 16.24 12.30
N PHE A 637 10.02 15.80 11.27
CA PHE A 637 9.15 14.64 11.37
C PHE A 637 9.46 13.63 10.27
N GLY A 638 9.32 12.36 10.61
CA GLY A 638 9.34 11.26 9.65
C GLY A 638 7.92 10.84 9.26
N GLU A 639 7.78 10.27 8.08
CA GLU A 639 6.52 9.69 7.61
C GLU A 639 6.26 8.27 8.13
N GLY A 640 7.26 7.64 8.76
CA GLY A 640 7.22 6.23 9.17
C GLY A 640 6.73 5.32 8.04
N ARG A 641 5.75 4.48 8.36
CA ARG A 641 5.14 3.54 7.41
C ARG A 641 4.36 4.20 6.29
N GLY A 642 3.88 5.44 6.47
CA GLY A 642 3.01 6.06 5.48
C GLY A 642 3.71 6.37 4.17
N GLY A 643 5.03 6.61 4.22
CA GLY A 643 5.87 6.83 3.06
C GLY A 643 5.79 5.69 2.04
N GLY A 644 5.83 4.42 2.48
CA GLY A 644 5.53 3.22 1.68
C GLY A 644 5.91 3.31 0.19
N SER A 645 4.90 3.24 -0.69
CA SER A 645 5.07 3.31 -2.15
C SER A 645 5.40 4.70 -2.72
N VAL A 646 5.36 5.74 -1.88
CA VAL A 646 5.60 7.15 -2.22
C VAL A 646 6.80 7.74 -1.48
N LEU A 647 7.74 6.89 -1.09
CA LEU A 647 8.93 7.26 -0.32
C LEU A 647 10.03 7.90 -1.18
N TRP A 648 10.06 7.57 -2.48
CA TRP A 648 11.01 8.10 -3.44
C TRP A 648 10.29 8.80 -4.58
N SER A 649 10.93 9.82 -5.17
CA SER A 649 10.34 10.68 -6.18
C SER A 649 11.33 10.98 -7.31
N SER A 650 10.82 11.08 -8.53
CA SER A 650 11.57 11.62 -9.68
C SER A 650 11.56 13.15 -9.70
N ALA A 651 10.60 13.78 -9.01
CA ALA A 651 10.53 15.22 -8.83
C ALA A 651 11.28 15.69 -7.58
N PRO A 652 12.04 16.80 -7.66
CA PRO A 652 12.88 17.30 -6.57
C PRO A 652 12.11 17.82 -5.35
N ASN A 653 10.80 18.02 -5.46
CA ASN A 653 9.96 18.53 -4.37
C ASN A 653 9.02 17.46 -3.80
N CYS A 654 9.19 16.19 -4.19
CA CYS A 654 8.32 15.09 -3.77
C CYS A 654 6.83 15.29 -4.12
N ASP A 655 6.53 15.94 -5.24
CA ASP A 655 5.17 16.27 -5.68
C ASP A 655 4.67 15.46 -6.88
N SER A 656 5.52 14.61 -7.48
CA SER A 656 5.12 13.71 -8.57
C SER A 656 6.12 12.61 -8.84
N GLY A 657 5.67 11.55 -9.53
CA GLY A 657 6.51 10.46 -10.02
C GLY A 657 7.13 9.67 -8.88
N PHE A 658 6.34 8.82 -8.24
CA PHE A 658 6.73 8.13 -7.01
C PHE A 658 7.20 6.70 -7.22
N ASN A 659 8.07 6.23 -6.32
CA ASN A 659 8.49 4.84 -6.22
C ASN A 659 8.67 4.42 -4.74
N ALA A 660 8.49 3.13 -4.47
CA ALA A 660 8.67 2.56 -3.13
C ALA A 660 10.16 2.47 -2.75
N THR A 661 11.03 2.29 -3.73
CA THR A 661 12.46 2.06 -3.56
C THR A 661 13.30 3.09 -4.30
N TYR A 662 14.53 3.28 -3.85
CA TYR A 662 15.49 4.10 -4.56
C TYR A 662 15.79 3.53 -5.94
N ASP A 663 15.78 4.40 -6.95
CA ASP A 663 16.26 4.12 -8.29
C ASP A 663 16.85 5.43 -8.88
N LEU A 664 17.72 5.33 -9.87
CA LEU A 664 18.33 6.50 -10.50
C LEU A 664 17.31 7.44 -11.17
N ALA A 665 16.16 6.92 -11.59
CA ALA A 665 15.04 7.70 -12.09
C ALA A 665 14.21 8.36 -10.97
N PHE A 666 14.35 7.89 -9.72
CA PHE A 666 13.61 8.35 -8.54
C PHE A 666 14.57 8.73 -7.39
N PRO A 667 15.47 9.71 -7.58
CA PRO A 667 16.59 9.93 -6.67
C PRO A 667 16.21 10.72 -5.39
N TYR A 668 15.02 11.31 -5.33
CA TYR A 668 14.64 12.22 -4.25
C TYR A 668 13.89 11.49 -3.14
N PHE A 669 14.44 11.52 -1.92
CA PHE A 669 13.83 10.90 -0.75
C PHE A 669 12.76 11.81 -0.13
N CYS A 670 11.59 11.26 0.16
CA CYS A 670 10.42 11.99 0.66
C CYS A 670 10.07 11.67 2.11
N GLY A 671 10.85 10.84 2.82
CA GLY A 671 10.43 10.34 4.14
C GLY A 671 10.64 11.28 5.33
N TYR A 672 11.39 12.38 5.21
CA TYR A 672 11.61 13.33 6.32
C TYR A 672 11.47 14.77 5.88
N TYR A 673 10.81 15.57 6.72
CA TYR A 673 10.56 16.99 6.49
C TYR A 673 11.01 17.82 7.70
N ALA A 674 11.57 18.99 7.43
CA ALA A 674 11.98 19.96 8.44
C ALA A 674 11.21 21.27 8.32
N LEU A 675 10.73 21.74 9.47
CA LEU A 675 9.92 22.94 9.62
C LEU A 675 10.58 23.91 10.62
N ASP A 676 10.52 25.20 10.31
CA ASP A 676 10.92 26.29 11.20
C ASP A 676 9.75 26.65 12.13
N MET A 677 9.84 26.19 13.37
CA MET A 677 8.84 26.38 14.43
C MET A 677 9.25 27.49 15.41
N THR A 678 10.07 28.44 14.96
CA THR A 678 10.45 29.60 15.78
C THR A 678 9.22 30.43 16.19
N ASN A 679 8.21 30.49 15.32
CA ASN A 679 6.89 31.07 15.60
C ASN A 679 5.81 30.00 15.38
N PRO A 680 5.55 29.11 16.37
CA PRO A 680 4.80 27.88 16.13
C PRO A 680 3.30 28.09 15.91
N THR A 681 2.77 29.29 16.17
CA THR A 681 1.37 29.65 15.89
C THR A 681 1.14 30.18 14.48
N SER A 682 2.20 30.30 13.67
CA SER A 682 2.12 30.79 12.29
C SER A 682 2.73 29.79 11.32
N PHE A 683 2.07 29.55 10.20
CA PHE A 683 2.56 28.65 9.15
C PHE A 683 2.56 29.37 7.80
N GLY A 684 3.72 29.93 7.45
CA GLY A 684 3.90 30.80 6.30
C GLY A 684 5.02 30.35 5.37
N PRO A 685 5.36 31.15 4.34
CA PRO A 685 6.33 30.77 3.30
C PRO A 685 7.72 30.37 3.81
N SER A 686 8.14 30.86 4.98
CA SER A 686 9.43 30.54 5.60
C SER A 686 9.39 29.32 6.54
N THR A 687 8.22 28.73 6.76
CA THR A 687 8.05 27.62 7.71
C THR A 687 8.63 26.33 7.15
N PHE A 688 8.39 26.00 5.88
CA PHE A 688 9.05 24.85 5.26
C PHE A 688 10.54 25.14 5.05
N LYS A 689 11.42 24.24 5.51
CA LYS A 689 12.88 24.37 5.31
C LYS A 689 13.39 23.46 4.22
N TRP A 690 13.14 22.16 4.36
CA TRP A 690 13.62 21.14 3.44
C TRP A 690 12.91 19.80 3.69
N HIS A 691 12.95 18.92 2.70
CA HIS A 691 12.85 17.48 2.92
C HIS A 691 14.26 16.88 2.78
N LEU A 692 14.51 15.73 3.42
CA LEU A 692 15.86 15.15 3.43
C LEU A 692 16.23 14.71 2.02
N ASN A 693 17.25 15.34 1.44
CA ASN A 693 17.77 14.98 0.12
C ASN A 693 19.25 14.63 0.23
N LEU A 694 19.60 13.39 -0.10
CA LEU A 694 20.96 12.87 -0.01
C LEU A 694 21.63 12.79 -1.39
N SER A 695 22.94 12.68 -1.40
CA SER A 695 23.67 12.39 -2.63
C SER A 695 23.32 10.99 -3.16
N VAL A 696 23.47 10.80 -4.48
CA VAL A 696 23.27 9.49 -5.14
C VAL A 696 24.09 8.34 -4.55
N VAL A 697 25.16 8.66 -3.81
CA VAL A 697 26.02 7.67 -3.13
C VAL A 697 25.39 7.20 -1.81
N ASN A 698 24.68 8.09 -1.10
CA ASN A 698 24.12 7.82 0.22
C ASN A 698 22.62 7.46 0.17
N ALA A 699 21.91 7.91 -0.86
CA ALA A 699 20.48 7.66 -1.04
C ALA A 699 20.09 6.16 -0.97
N PRO A 700 20.83 5.20 -1.58
CA PRO A 700 20.47 3.78 -1.52
C PRO A 700 20.37 3.18 -0.11
N TYR A 701 20.93 3.84 0.91
CA TYR A 701 20.94 3.36 2.29
C TYR A 701 19.76 3.88 3.14
N LEU A 702 18.89 4.72 2.59
CA LEU A 702 17.67 5.13 3.25
C LEU A 702 16.55 4.11 3.01
N GLY A 703 15.81 3.83 4.07
CA GLY A 703 14.56 3.07 4.03
C GLY A 703 13.45 3.84 4.73
N GLU A 704 12.47 3.13 5.26
CA GLU A 704 11.36 3.76 6.00
C GLU A 704 11.87 4.65 7.14
N PRO A 705 11.36 5.90 7.26
CA PRO A 705 11.88 6.94 8.14
C PRO A 705 11.45 6.76 9.61
N TRP A 706 11.89 5.66 10.23
CA TRP A 706 11.64 5.34 11.64
C TRP A 706 12.67 5.93 12.62
N SER A 707 13.78 6.46 12.10
CA SER A 707 14.83 7.00 12.95
C SER A 707 14.45 8.39 13.44
N LYS A 708 14.56 8.60 14.76
CA LYS A 708 14.40 9.92 15.34
C LYS A 708 15.66 10.75 15.05
N MET A 709 15.49 11.89 14.36
CA MET A 709 16.56 12.86 14.08
C MET A 709 16.77 13.86 15.21
#